data_AF-A0A2N1PKK4-F1
#
_entry.id   AF-A0A2N1PKK4-F1
#
_cell.length_a   1.000
_cell.length_b   1.000
_cell.length_c   1.000
_cell.angle_alpha   90.00
_cell.angle_beta   90.00
_cell.angle_gamma   90.00
#
_symmetry.space_group_name_H-M   'P 1'
#
loop_
_entity.id
_entity.type
_entity.pdbx_description
1 polymer ?
#
loop_
_entity_poly.entity_id
_entity_poly.type
_entity_poly.pdbx_seq_one_letter_code
_entity_poly.pdbx_strand_id
1 'polypeptide(L)'
;MALKSSSFRIPGPVSYAVLIVISIWFLYPFAVSLTKGSINVKSCGGNFDFLNAFNKRFTAETGIHVDYSAAPIQFLLGRILSGQDKSTDILVGRAGPGWQVLKEKGFLDGDPGYFAVDPLVIITPEGNPENILNLQDLGRKGVRIGRSNPAMRPKGMCPTHFLEVISSGPFPGLVNGWERNIVLEDVCGRLLPGAVARGEVDAVLTARTMAFLPPLKDNCSFIDLPPKLFVPMKKCRSSIPQMVGKLNVKLNGKLNGKNSKINSESNSETSNEKNSPAQLYINHLLGESGNKTASEFGYIHLLNPSFKGYSEILRPAVIPEMAPRMVAMSRALMEAGAYRAAATFFAKTHALFGPSRQDGPALLGMSEALCRLNKKSNALRILQYAKTLFPVDGRKEWLDTIPAMEKGLENPTEKWLSTINQKIRRLQSELSESPDTATETGASPSINDFINLVSIDPLVTQGEHKGGRRHVALARLLILAGLNDVAAKEALKVPALMKPSPWQGWAQALAGIALTLNGQKSNLLKKSCTDPAADPMGLWNRYLESAQSISDSLSDENPSAESPSAERNLLKSDCDFISNTPPSSFGFALKEAGLHLYAVKEGMKIAAGIYNSKSDTPDSGLADEFLQLDSFSNYTLSMTEAAFPNATRVQKSRFTIARWLEMFISPAMANFQDQPLMEYFKVIYMAGKKYVDPAKDGSPGAIETAALIRAGQWLHKQGKIKLAQKYYSMASETGHADYRKSAADLLSEGGVNNE
;
A
#
# COMPACT_ATOMS: atom_id res chain seq x y z
N MET A 1 -2.45 67.36 33.43
CA MET A 1 -2.52 66.30 34.47
C MET A 1 -1.10 66.00 34.91
N ALA A 2 -0.73 66.44 36.12
CA ALA A 2 0.61 66.31 36.68
C ALA A 2 0.75 64.98 37.45
N LEU A 3 1.75 64.16 37.11
CA LEU A 3 2.14 62.98 37.86
C LEU A 3 3.10 63.41 38.99
N LYS A 4 2.64 63.29 40.24
CA LYS A 4 3.46 63.46 41.45
C LYS A 4 4.48 62.32 41.55
N SER A 5 5.75 62.66 41.65
CA SER A 5 6.83 61.75 42.00
C SER A 5 6.74 61.35 43.47
N SER A 6 6.18 60.17 43.74
CA SER A 6 6.31 59.52 45.05
C SER A 6 7.70 58.88 45.14
N SER A 7 8.52 59.39 46.07
CA SER A 7 9.83 58.87 46.43
C SER A 7 9.73 57.42 46.91
N PHE A 8 10.18 56.49 46.07
CA PHE A 8 10.25 55.06 46.38
C PHE A 8 11.38 54.85 47.41
N ARG A 9 11.02 54.70 48.69
CA ARG A 9 11.98 54.35 49.75
C ARG A 9 12.52 52.95 49.47
N ILE A 10 13.84 52.84 49.37
CA ILE A 10 14.56 51.57 49.23
C ILE A 10 14.19 50.71 50.45
N PRO A 11 13.67 49.49 50.26
CA PRO A 11 13.32 48.62 51.37
C PRO A 11 14.55 48.27 52.20
N GLY A 12 14.45 48.32 53.52
CA GLY A 12 15.54 47.94 54.44
C GLY A 12 16.00 46.48 54.24
N PRO A 13 17.13 46.08 54.85
CA PRO A 13 17.79 44.78 54.61
C PRO A 13 16.90 43.54 54.78
N VAL A 14 15.82 43.64 55.57
CA VAL A 14 14.81 42.58 55.75
C VAL A 14 14.07 42.25 54.44
N SER A 15 13.85 43.23 53.57
CA SER A 15 13.13 43.02 52.30
C SER A 15 13.96 42.31 51.23
N TYR A 16 15.29 42.48 51.26
CA TYR A 16 16.19 41.72 50.40
C TYR A 16 16.24 40.24 50.78
N ALA A 17 16.24 39.94 52.08
CA ALA A 17 16.18 38.55 52.56
C ALA A 17 14.87 37.86 52.13
N VAL A 18 13.72 38.55 52.22
CA VAL A 18 12.43 38.02 51.77
C VAL A 18 12.42 37.78 50.26
N LEU A 19 12.95 38.71 49.46
CA LEU A 19 13.04 38.54 48.01
C LEU A 19 13.98 37.39 47.62
N ILE A 20 15.10 37.20 48.33
CA ILE A 20 16.02 36.08 48.09
C ILE A 20 15.36 34.74 48.46
N VAL A 21 14.66 34.67 49.59
CA VAL A 21 13.94 33.44 50.00
C VAL A 21 12.83 33.10 49.00
N ILE A 22 12.04 34.09 48.55
CA ILE A 22 11.02 33.90 47.52
C ILE A 22 11.66 33.47 46.20
N SER A 23 12.77 34.09 45.79
CA SER A 23 13.50 33.73 44.56
C SER A 23 14.06 32.31 44.63
N ILE A 24 14.63 31.91 45.77
CA ILE A 24 15.10 30.53 45.99
C ILE A 24 13.91 29.57 45.99
N TRP A 25 12.79 29.92 46.61
CA TRP A 25 11.57 29.09 46.57
C TRP A 25 10.99 28.91 45.17
N PHE A 26 11.08 29.94 44.32
CA PHE A 26 10.64 29.85 42.92
C PHE A 26 11.67 29.17 42.01
N LEU A 27 12.97 29.34 42.26
CA LEU A 27 14.04 28.76 41.45
C LEU A 27 14.40 27.33 41.87
N TYR A 28 14.16 26.93 43.12
CA TYR A 28 14.49 25.61 43.62
C TYR A 28 13.74 24.47 42.90
N PRO A 29 12.42 24.55 42.64
CA PRO A 29 11.73 23.56 41.81
C PRO A 29 12.31 23.47 40.40
N PHE A 30 12.73 24.61 39.83
CA PHE A 30 13.32 24.68 38.49
C PHE A 30 14.74 24.05 38.46
N ALA A 31 15.56 24.33 39.47
CA ALA A 31 16.90 23.77 39.63
C ALA A 31 16.87 22.26 39.92
N VAL A 32 15.90 21.78 40.73
CA VAL A 32 15.69 20.33 40.97
C VAL A 32 15.18 19.62 39.70
N SER A 33 14.39 20.29 38.87
CA SER A 33 13.99 19.75 37.56
C SER A 33 15.17 19.64 36.59
N LEU A 34 16.16 20.52 36.66
CA LEU A 34 17.34 20.50 35.79
C LEU A 34 18.33 19.38 36.14
N THR A 35 18.31 18.85 37.37
CA THR A 35 19.26 17.81 37.81
C THR A 35 18.77 16.38 37.60
N LYS A 36 17.46 16.17 37.36
CA LYS A 36 16.86 14.82 37.25
C LYS A 36 16.83 14.22 35.84
N GLY A 37 17.36 14.93 34.85
CA GLY A 37 17.46 14.47 33.46
C GLY A 37 16.15 14.61 32.66
N SER A 38 16.27 14.56 31.33
CA SER A 38 15.14 14.52 30.40
C SER A 38 15.18 13.24 29.56
N ILE A 39 14.01 12.83 29.07
CA ILE A 39 13.87 11.70 28.14
C ILE A 39 13.04 12.12 26.93
N ASN A 40 13.43 11.64 25.75
CA ASN A 40 12.69 11.86 24.51
C ASN A 40 11.78 10.67 24.21
N VAL A 41 10.47 10.93 24.21
CA VAL A 41 9.45 9.91 23.97
C VAL A 41 8.77 10.21 22.63
N LYS A 42 8.82 9.25 21.72
CA LYS A 42 8.08 9.32 20.44
C LYS A 42 7.01 8.26 20.37
N SER A 43 5.85 8.63 19.86
CA SER A 43 4.74 7.68 19.78
C SER A 43 3.88 7.76 18.53
N CYS A 44 3.11 6.70 18.29
CA CYS A 44 2.06 6.77 17.28
C CYS A 44 0.98 7.78 17.67
N GLY A 45 0.50 8.60 16.72
CA GLY A 45 -0.50 9.64 16.97
C GLY A 45 -1.80 9.17 17.63
N GLY A 46 -2.12 7.87 17.52
CA GLY A 46 -3.27 7.28 18.22
C GLY A 46 -3.15 7.30 19.76
N ASN A 47 -1.93 7.36 20.30
CA ASN A 47 -1.65 7.34 21.74
C ASN A 47 -1.49 8.74 22.34
N PHE A 48 -1.69 9.80 21.55
CA PHE A 48 -1.36 11.18 21.93
C PHE A 48 -2.04 11.64 23.21
N ASP A 49 -3.37 11.54 23.29
CA ASP A 49 -4.13 12.07 24.41
C ASP A 49 -3.78 11.31 25.72
N PHE A 50 -3.67 9.98 25.63
CA PHE A 50 -3.26 9.11 26.74
C PHE A 50 -1.82 9.40 27.21
N LEU A 51 -0.84 9.43 26.30
CA LEU A 51 0.55 9.63 26.66
C LEU A 51 0.83 11.05 27.14
N ASN A 52 0.15 12.06 26.61
CA ASN A 52 0.27 13.42 27.12
C ASN A 52 -0.19 13.51 28.59
N ALA A 53 -1.30 12.86 28.95
CA ALA A 53 -1.75 12.79 30.33
C ALA A 53 -0.80 11.96 31.22
N PHE A 54 -0.34 10.81 30.72
CA PHE A 54 0.62 9.96 31.43
C PHE A 54 1.94 10.70 31.69
N ASN A 55 2.51 11.37 30.69
CA ASN A 55 3.78 12.10 30.79
C ASN A 55 3.71 13.21 31.83
N LYS A 56 2.61 13.95 31.89
CA LYS A 56 2.40 14.98 32.92
C LYS A 56 2.42 14.39 34.34
N ARG A 57 1.77 13.23 34.54
CA ARG A 57 1.77 12.51 35.82
C ARG A 57 3.17 11.99 36.16
N PHE A 58 3.81 11.33 35.20
CA PHE A 58 5.16 10.82 35.35
C PHE A 58 6.16 11.92 35.73
N THR A 59 6.12 13.07 35.05
CA THR A 59 6.97 14.22 35.37
C THR A 59 6.66 14.79 36.76
N ALA A 60 5.39 14.89 37.15
CA ALA A 60 5.02 15.36 38.49
C ALA A 60 5.47 14.39 39.61
N GLU A 61 5.38 13.08 39.37
CA GLU A 61 5.75 12.02 40.32
C GLU A 61 7.27 11.88 40.48
N THR A 62 8.02 11.97 39.38
CA THR A 62 9.46 11.64 39.36
C THR A 62 10.36 12.88 39.34
N GLY A 63 9.88 13.98 38.78
CA GLY A 63 10.67 15.17 38.43
C GLY A 63 11.49 15.03 37.14
N ILE A 64 11.33 13.94 36.38
CA ILE A 64 12.00 13.71 35.09
C ILE A 64 11.19 14.39 33.99
N HIS A 65 11.84 15.22 33.17
CA HIS A 65 11.17 15.89 32.06
C HIS A 65 10.97 14.95 30.87
N VAL A 66 9.83 15.05 30.19
CA VAL A 66 9.50 14.22 29.02
C VAL A 66 9.32 15.08 27.77
N ASP A 67 10.30 15.03 26.88
CA ASP A 67 10.23 15.65 25.56
C ASP A 67 9.40 14.75 24.63
N TYR A 68 8.10 15.06 24.55
CA TYR A 68 7.13 14.19 23.89
C TYR A 68 6.76 14.66 22.47
N SER A 69 6.76 13.74 21.51
CA SER A 69 6.19 13.97 20.18
C SER A 69 5.42 12.77 19.66
N ALA A 70 4.47 13.02 18.75
CA ALA A 70 3.69 11.97 18.12
C ALA A 70 3.63 12.13 16.60
N ALA A 71 3.73 11.01 15.89
CA ALA A 71 3.65 10.94 14.43
C ALA A 71 3.16 9.55 13.99
N PRO A 72 2.87 9.29 12.71
CA PRO A 72 2.59 7.93 12.24
C PRO A 72 3.75 6.98 12.57
N ILE A 73 3.45 5.80 13.13
CA ILE A 73 4.50 4.86 13.60
C ILE A 73 5.44 4.43 12.46
N GLN A 74 4.93 4.32 11.22
CA GLN A 74 5.77 3.98 10.06
C GLN A 74 6.78 5.09 9.73
N PHE A 75 6.39 6.36 9.94
CA PHE A 75 7.29 7.49 9.76
C PHE A 75 8.39 7.48 10.83
N LEU A 76 8.02 7.28 12.10
CA LEU A 76 8.98 7.17 13.20
C LEU A 76 9.96 6.01 12.99
N LEU A 77 9.45 4.82 12.67
CA LEU A 77 10.26 3.65 12.33
C LEU A 77 11.20 3.94 11.16
N GLY A 78 10.70 4.57 10.09
CA GLY A 78 11.53 4.95 8.94
C GLY A 78 12.69 5.86 9.32
N ARG A 79 12.47 6.85 10.18
CA ARG A 79 13.53 7.75 10.65
C ARG A 79 14.54 7.07 11.57
N ILE A 80 14.09 6.21 12.48
CA ILE A 80 14.98 5.43 13.36
C ILE A 80 15.83 4.48 12.51
N LEU A 81 15.20 3.69 11.63
CA LEU A 81 15.87 2.70 10.81
C LEU A 81 16.83 3.29 9.76
N SER A 82 16.62 4.54 9.35
CA SER A 82 17.52 5.29 8.46
C SER A 82 18.59 6.10 9.20
N GLY A 83 18.58 6.10 10.54
CA GLY A 83 19.50 6.90 11.36
C GLY A 83 19.23 8.41 11.34
N GLN A 84 18.11 8.87 10.77
CA GLN A 84 17.66 10.27 10.80
C GLN A 84 17.14 10.70 12.17
N ASP A 85 16.83 9.74 13.04
CA ASP A 85 16.37 9.95 14.41
C ASP A 85 17.34 9.34 15.40
N LYS A 86 18.11 10.20 16.06
CA LYS A 86 19.15 9.80 17.02
C LYS A 86 18.82 10.17 18.46
N SER A 87 17.73 10.90 18.66
CA SER A 87 17.39 11.49 19.95
C SER A 87 16.33 10.70 20.71
N THR A 88 15.66 9.74 20.07
CA THR A 88 14.55 9.01 20.70
C THR A 88 15.09 8.00 21.72
N ASP A 89 14.67 8.13 22.98
CA ASP A 89 14.98 7.18 24.05
C ASP A 89 13.92 6.07 24.14
N ILE A 90 12.66 6.45 23.96
CA ILE A 90 11.51 5.55 24.09
C ILE A 90 10.61 5.67 22.88
N LEU A 91 10.32 4.53 22.26
CA LEU A 91 9.30 4.40 21.23
C LEU A 91 8.05 3.80 21.84
N VAL A 92 6.88 4.38 21.56
CA VAL A 92 5.58 3.84 21.96
C VAL A 92 4.66 3.72 20.75
N GLY A 93 4.11 2.55 20.47
CA GLY A 93 3.27 2.38 19.29
C GLY A 93 2.55 1.06 19.25
N ARG A 94 1.70 0.90 18.23
CA ARG A 94 1.02 -0.38 18.01
C ARG A 94 2.03 -1.47 17.71
N ALA A 95 1.72 -2.69 18.14
CA ALA A 95 2.52 -3.87 17.82
C ALA A 95 2.66 -4.07 16.31
N GLY A 96 3.61 -4.87 15.86
CA GLY A 96 3.74 -5.15 14.43
C GLY A 96 5.17 -5.45 14.00
N PRO A 97 5.37 -5.73 12.70
CA PRO A 97 6.65 -6.21 12.19
C PRO A 97 7.80 -5.21 12.40
N GLY A 98 7.49 -3.92 12.52
CA GLY A 98 8.51 -2.89 12.79
C GLY A 98 9.30 -3.12 14.08
N TRP A 99 8.66 -3.66 15.13
CA TRP A 99 9.32 -3.96 16.40
C TRP A 99 10.34 -5.08 16.27
N GLN A 100 10.00 -6.13 15.51
CA GLN A 100 10.92 -7.21 15.21
C GLN A 100 12.13 -6.70 14.41
N VAL A 101 11.91 -5.84 13.42
CA VAL A 101 13.01 -5.23 12.66
C VAL A 101 13.92 -4.37 13.55
N LEU A 102 13.36 -3.61 14.49
CA LEU A 102 14.17 -2.85 15.46
C LEU A 102 15.02 -3.80 16.34
N LYS A 103 14.43 -4.90 16.82
CA LYS A 103 15.13 -5.92 17.61
C LYS A 103 16.27 -6.58 16.81
N GLU A 104 15.98 -7.08 15.62
CA GLU A 104 16.94 -7.76 14.74
C GLU A 104 18.11 -6.85 14.34
N LYS A 105 17.87 -5.55 14.21
CA LYS A 105 18.91 -4.55 13.91
C LYS A 105 19.62 -3.99 15.16
N GLY A 106 19.29 -4.48 16.35
CA GLY A 106 19.91 -4.04 17.61
C GLY A 106 19.52 -2.63 18.04
N PHE A 107 18.46 -2.04 17.47
CA PHE A 107 17.99 -0.71 17.87
C PHE A 107 17.24 -0.70 19.19
N LEU A 108 16.75 -1.86 19.65
CA LEU A 108 16.11 -1.98 20.95
C LEU A 108 17.14 -2.32 22.02
N ASP A 109 17.01 -1.67 23.17
CA ASP A 109 17.68 -2.04 24.40
C ASP A 109 16.75 -2.97 25.19
N GLY A 110 16.93 -4.27 24.98
CA GLY A 110 16.05 -5.33 25.49
C GLY A 110 14.83 -5.61 24.62
N ASP A 111 13.91 -6.41 25.17
CA ASP A 111 12.66 -6.77 24.49
C ASP A 111 11.59 -5.68 24.67
N PRO A 112 10.84 -5.32 23.60
CA PRO A 112 9.75 -4.38 23.72
C PRO A 112 8.59 -5.02 24.49
N GLY A 113 8.01 -4.26 25.42
CA GLY A 113 6.91 -4.71 26.28
C GLY A 113 5.54 -4.31 25.76
N TYR A 114 4.53 -5.16 25.96
CA TYR A 114 3.12 -4.78 25.78
C TYR A 114 2.61 -4.05 27.02
N PHE A 115 1.89 -2.95 26.84
CA PHE A 115 1.29 -2.22 27.97
C PHE A 115 -0.23 -2.14 27.95
N ALA A 116 -0.86 -2.18 26.77
CA ALA A 116 -2.32 -2.08 26.64
C ALA A 116 -2.84 -2.68 25.34
N VAL A 117 -4.16 -2.82 25.23
CA VAL A 117 -4.89 -3.03 23.98
C VAL A 117 -5.93 -1.93 23.76
N ASP A 118 -6.21 -1.64 22.50
CA ASP A 118 -7.26 -0.69 22.06
C ASP A 118 -8.18 -1.42 21.07
N PRO A 119 -9.11 -2.26 21.57
CA PRO A 119 -9.94 -3.13 20.75
C PRO A 119 -10.97 -2.35 19.94
N LEU A 120 -11.58 -3.00 18.94
CA LEU A 120 -12.75 -2.41 18.28
C LEU A 120 -13.99 -2.61 19.15
N VAL A 121 -14.86 -1.62 19.16
CA VAL A 121 -16.17 -1.62 19.84
C VAL A 121 -17.23 -1.07 18.90
N ILE A 122 -18.48 -1.37 19.19
CA ILE A 122 -19.62 -0.72 18.53
C ILE A 122 -20.00 0.48 19.39
N ILE A 123 -19.92 1.68 18.84
CA ILE A 123 -20.40 2.90 19.49
C ILE A 123 -21.81 3.17 18.97
N THR A 124 -22.76 3.41 19.86
CA THR A 124 -24.16 3.73 19.58
C THR A 124 -24.54 5.05 20.25
N PRO A 125 -25.66 5.70 19.89
CA PRO A 125 -26.21 6.79 20.68
C PRO A 125 -26.46 6.32 22.12
N GLU A 126 -26.48 7.26 23.06
CA GLU A 126 -26.87 6.97 24.43
C GLU A 126 -28.25 6.30 24.48
N GLY A 127 -28.38 5.27 25.33
CA GLY A 127 -29.59 4.44 25.40
C GLY A 127 -29.77 3.43 24.26
N ASN A 128 -28.94 3.47 23.22
CA ASN A 128 -28.93 2.49 22.12
C ASN A 128 -30.32 2.23 21.50
N PRO A 129 -30.94 3.23 20.84
CA PRO A 129 -32.34 3.17 20.39
C PRO A 129 -32.64 2.03 19.42
N GLU A 130 -31.64 1.63 18.63
CA GLU A 130 -31.75 0.51 17.69
C GLU A 130 -31.57 -0.87 18.34
N ASN A 131 -31.38 -0.96 19.66
CA ASN A 131 -31.17 -2.23 20.36
C ASN A 131 -30.06 -3.07 19.71
N ILE A 132 -28.93 -2.45 19.37
CA ILE A 132 -27.76 -3.12 18.81
C ILE A 132 -27.07 -3.85 19.97
N LEU A 133 -26.93 -5.16 19.93
CA LEU A 133 -26.40 -5.96 21.05
C LEU A 133 -25.06 -6.61 20.70
N ASN A 134 -24.83 -6.85 19.40
CA ASN A 134 -23.66 -7.58 18.93
C ASN A 134 -23.24 -7.15 17.52
N LEU A 135 -22.17 -7.77 17.02
CA LEU A 135 -21.59 -7.43 15.73
C LEU A 135 -22.51 -7.74 14.55
N GLN A 136 -23.35 -8.78 14.64
CA GLN A 136 -24.25 -9.20 13.56
C GLN A 136 -25.39 -8.19 13.34
N ASP A 137 -25.80 -7.47 14.39
CA ASP A 137 -26.84 -6.44 14.30
C ASP A 137 -26.45 -5.29 13.38
N LEU A 138 -25.15 -5.06 13.16
CA LEU A 138 -24.66 -4.08 12.19
C LEU A 138 -25.08 -4.40 10.74
N GLY A 139 -25.44 -5.66 10.45
CA GLY A 139 -25.97 -6.11 9.17
C GLY A 139 -27.49 -6.15 9.07
N ARG A 140 -28.22 -5.80 10.14
CA ARG A 140 -29.70 -5.79 10.18
C ARG A 140 -30.25 -4.68 9.29
N LYS A 141 -31.26 -4.98 8.49
CA LYS A 141 -31.90 -3.98 7.61
C LYS A 141 -32.41 -2.79 8.44
N GLY A 142 -32.14 -1.57 7.97
CA GLY A 142 -32.61 -0.33 8.59
C GLY A 142 -31.61 0.33 9.54
N VAL A 143 -30.59 -0.40 10.01
CA VAL A 143 -29.52 0.18 10.83
C VAL A 143 -28.65 1.10 9.96
N ARG A 144 -28.40 2.33 10.41
CA ARG A 144 -27.56 3.32 9.75
C ARG A 144 -26.16 3.30 10.32
N ILE A 145 -25.16 3.09 9.47
CA ILE A 145 -23.78 2.92 9.89
C ILE A 145 -22.90 4.07 9.38
N GLY A 146 -22.01 4.55 10.25
CA GLY A 146 -20.89 5.40 9.88
C GLY A 146 -19.60 4.61 9.68
N ARG A 147 -18.79 4.97 8.68
CA ARG A 147 -17.44 4.42 8.48
C ARG A 147 -16.44 5.50 8.08
N SER A 148 -15.15 5.19 8.14
CA SER A 148 -14.09 6.12 7.70
C SER A 148 -12.93 5.45 6.99
N ASN A 149 -13.17 4.69 5.92
CA ASN A 149 -12.11 3.97 5.20
C ASN A 149 -10.86 4.82 4.83
N PRO A 150 -11.00 6.10 4.41
CA PRO A 150 -9.84 6.93 4.09
C PRO A 150 -8.97 7.29 5.31
N ALA A 151 -9.49 7.14 6.54
CA ALA A 151 -8.77 7.52 7.74
C ALA A 151 -7.53 6.65 7.99
N MET A 152 -6.56 7.23 8.68
CA MET A 152 -5.36 6.50 9.10
C MET A 152 -5.73 5.32 10.01
N ARG A 153 -5.02 4.19 9.85
CA ARG A 153 -5.21 3.00 10.69
C ARG A 153 -4.92 3.32 12.17
N PRO A 154 -5.65 2.69 13.11
CA PRO A 154 -6.68 1.68 12.89
C PRO A 154 -8.06 2.26 12.57
N LYS A 155 -8.30 3.56 12.80
CA LYS A 155 -9.64 4.13 12.79
C LYS A 155 -10.33 4.05 11.42
N GLY A 156 -9.57 3.95 10.33
CA GLY A 156 -10.12 3.76 8.99
C GLY A 156 -10.28 2.32 8.56
N MET A 157 -9.37 1.81 7.72
CA MET A 157 -9.50 0.47 7.11
C MET A 157 -9.53 -0.72 8.11
N CYS A 158 -9.23 -0.54 9.40
CA CYS A 158 -9.15 -1.67 10.33
C CYS A 158 -10.52 -2.28 10.65
N PRO A 159 -11.57 -1.51 11.00
CA PRO A 159 -12.95 -2.00 11.04
C PRO A 159 -13.36 -2.84 9.82
N THR A 160 -13.07 -2.33 8.62
CA THR A 160 -13.40 -3.04 7.37
C THR A 160 -12.65 -4.36 7.25
N HIS A 161 -11.33 -4.36 7.44
CA HIS A 161 -10.55 -5.61 7.42
C HIS A 161 -10.99 -6.60 8.51
N PHE A 162 -11.37 -6.11 9.69
CA PHE A 162 -11.91 -6.96 10.74
C PHE A 162 -13.21 -7.62 10.28
N LEU A 163 -14.14 -6.85 9.72
CA LEU A 163 -15.41 -7.38 9.22
C LEU A 163 -15.21 -8.34 8.03
N GLU A 164 -14.26 -8.08 7.12
CA GLU A 164 -13.91 -9.02 6.05
C GLU A 164 -13.45 -10.36 6.60
N VAL A 165 -12.52 -10.34 7.55
CA VAL A 165 -11.98 -11.57 8.16
C VAL A 165 -13.07 -12.31 8.94
N ILE A 166 -13.89 -11.60 9.70
CA ILE A 166 -14.98 -12.20 10.47
C ILE A 166 -16.09 -12.74 9.56
N SER A 167 -16.37 -12.04 8.47
CA SER A 167 -17.33 -12.46 7.44
C SER A 167 -16.86 -13.68 6.65
N SER A 168 -15.56 -13.98 6.65
CA SER A 168 -15.00 -15.20 6.05
C SER A 168 -14.99 -16.41 7.00
N GLY A 169 -15.30 -16.20 8.28
CA GLY A 169 -15.26 -17.24 9.30
C GLY A 169 -16.50 -17.21 10.19
N PRO A 170 -16.44 -16.63 11.41
CA PRO A 170 -17.52 -16.77 12.39
C PRO A 170 -18.91 -16.27 11.95
N PHE A 171 -18.99 -15.25 11.09
CA PHE A 171 -20.28 -14.64 10.70
C PHE A 171 -20.39 -14.47 9.17
N PRO A 172 -20.61 -15.57 8.41
CA PRO A 172 -20.68 -15.52 6.95
C PRO A 172 -21.64 -14.45 6.41
N GLY A 173 -21.14 -13.61 5.50
CA GLY A 173 -21.93 -12.57 4.83
C GLY A 173 -22.16 -11.28 5.62
N LEU A 174 -21.66 -11.17 6.86
CA LEU A 174 -21.82 -9.98 7.70
C LEU A 174 -21.31 -8.70 7.03
N VAL A 175 -20.16 -8.76 6.35
CA VAL A 175 -19.57 -7.57 5.71
C VAL A 175 -20.52 -6.98 4.67
N ASN A 176 -21.25 -7.81 3.91
CA ASN A 176 -22.20 -7.34 2.91
C ASN A 176 -23.42 -6.67 3.56
N GLY A 177 -23.87 -7.18 4.71
CA GLY A 177 -24.95 -6.56 5.47
C GLY A 177 -24.54 -5.19 6.00
N TRP A 178 -23.39 -5.14 6.65
CA TRP A 178 -22.80 -3.90 7.16
C TRP A 178 -22.58 -2.86 6.04
N GLU A 179 -22.05 -3.26 4.89
CA GLU A 179 -21.78 -2.34 3.79
C GLU A 179 -23.05 -1.74 3.18
N ARG A 180 -24.16 -2.48 3.14
CA ARG A 180 -25.46 -1.95 2.68
C ARG A 180 -26.04 -0.91 3.63
N ASN A 181 -25.65 -0.97 4.88
CA ASN A 181 -26.14 -0.11 5.95
C ASN A 181 -25.33 1.19 6.11
N ILE A 182 -24.24 1.36 5.35
CA ILE A 182 -23.43 2.58 5.41
C ILE A 182 -24.20 3.75 4.81
N VAL A 183 -24.45 4.76 5.63
CA VAL A 183 -25.08 6.02 5.20
C VAL A 183 -24.16 7.23 5.34
N LEU A 184 -23.04 7.07 6.06
CA LEU A 184 -22.05 8.13 6.29
C LEU A 184 -20.63 7.58 6.12
N GLU A 185 -19.82 8.27 5.32
CA GLU A 185 -18.41 7.98 5.14
C GLU A 185 -17.57 9.24 5.37
N ASP A 186 -16.72 9.21 6.40
CA ASP A 186 -15.87 10.34 6.79
C ASP A 186 -14.39 10.07 6.45
N VAL A 187 -13.62 11.14 6.26
CA VAL A 187 -12.16 11.07 6.07
C VAL A 187 -11.41 10.86 7.38
N CYS A 188 -12.04 11.17 8.53
CA CYS A 188 -11.43 11.07 9.85
C CYS A 188 -12.30 10.24 10.81
N GLY A 189 -11.79 9.08 11.22
CA GLY A 189 -12.49 8.21 12.18
C GLY A 189 -12.70 8.81 13.59
N ARG A 190 -12.09 9.96 13.91
CA ARG A 190 -12.38 10.71 15.16
C ARG A 190 -13.73 11.45 15.10
N LEU A 191 -14.25 11.71 13.91
CA LEU A 191 -15.51 12.45 13.72
C LEU A 191 -16.74 11.53 13.82
N LEU A 192 -16.55 10.23 13.56
CA LEU A 192 -17.63 9.24 13.55
C LEU A 192 -18.42 9.15 14.86
N PRO A 193 -17.81 9.12 16.06
CA PRO A 193 -18.62 9.06 17.28
C PRO A 193 -19.42 10.35 17.50
N GLY A 194 -18.98 11.49 16.95
CA GLY A 194 -19.78 12.72 16.96
C GLY A 194 -21.04 12.60 16.11
N ALA A 195 -20.97 11.92 14.96
CA ALA A 195 -22.14 11.61 14.15
C ALA A 195 -23.10 10.66 14.87
N VAL A 196 -22.58 9.70 15.64
CA VAL A 196 -23.37 8.82 16.51
C VAL A 196 -24.08 9.62 17.60
N ALA A 197 -23.37 10.48 18.33
CA ALA A 197 -23.94 11.32 19.39
C ALA A 197 -25.08 12.24 18.89
N ARG A 198 -24.97 12.71 17.64
CA ARG A 198 -26.01 13.54 16.99
C ARG A 198 -27.16 12.74 16.37
N GLY A 199 -27.12 11.41 16.41
CA GLY A 199 -28.14 10.54 15.81
C GLY A 199 -28.14 10.54 14.27
N GLU A 200 -27.07 10.99 13.64
CA GLU A 200 -26.89 10.95 12.16
C GLU A 200 -26.72 9.50 11.68
N VAL A 201 -26.14 8.65 12.53
CA VAL A 201 -25.98 7.22 12.36
C VAL A 201 -26.33 6.49 13.66
N ASP A 202 -26.73 5.23 13.55
CA ASP A 202 -27.16 4.41 14.69
C ASP A 202 -25.98 3.66 15.32
N ALA A 203 -24.93 3.37 14.54
CA ALA A 203 -23.72 2.78 15.07
C ALA A 203 -22.47 3.03 14.23
N VAL A 204 -21.33 2.93 14.91
CA VAL A 204 -20.00 2.92 14.31
C VAL A 204 -19.15 1.83 14.94
N LEU A 205 -18.46 1.05 14.10
CA LEU A 205 -17.42 0.13 14.54
C LEU A 205 -16.06 0.84 14.52
N THR A 206 -15.47 1.12 15.67
CA THR A 206 -14.18 1.84 15.76
C THR A 206 -13.41 1.44 17.03
N ALA A 207 -12.23 2.02 17.24
CA ALA A 207 -11.40 1.77 18.41
C ALA A 207 -12.07 2.25 19.71
N ARG A 208 -11.96 1.47 20.79
CA ARG A 208 -12.57 1.74 22.11
C ARG A 208 -12.27 3.13 22.63
N THR A 209 -11.02 3.57 22.47
CA THR A 209 -10.56 4.91 22.86
C THR A 209 -11.40 6.06 22.27
N MET A 210 -12.14 5.84 21.18
CA MET A 210 -13.00 6.87 20.58
C MET A 210 -14.28 7.14 21.39
N ALA A 211 -14.77 6.16 22.16
CA ALA A 211 -15.89 6.36 23.08
C ALA A 211 -15.50 7.19 24.32
N PHE A 212 -14.20 7.32 24.60
CA PHE A 212 -13.67 8.02 25.78
C PHE A 212 -13.19 9.43 25.48
N LEU A 213 -13.40 9.93 24.27
CA LEU A 213 -13.11 11.31 23.94
C LEU A 213 -14.02 12.24 24.77
N PRO A 214 -13.49 13.34 25.35
CA PRO A 214 -14.27 14.20 26.27
C PRO A 214 -15.67 14.63 25.78
N PRO A 215 -15.90 15.03 24.51
CA PRO A 215 -17.24 15.44 24.09
C PRO A 215 -18.24 14.27 23.95
N LEU A 216 -17.80 13.02 24.11
CA LEU A 216 -18.53 11.82 23.73
C LEU A 216 -18.79 10.87 24.90
N LYS A 217 -18.00 10.99 25.97
CA LYS A 217 -18.03 10.09 27.13
C LYS A 217 -19.41 9.96 27.77
N ASP A 218 -20.22 11.01 27.70
CA ASP A 218 -21.55 11.08 28.31
C ASP A 218 -22.69 11.14 27.26
N ASN A 219 -22.37 11.05 25.97
CA ASN A 219 -23.33 11.20 24.86
C ASN A 219 -23.44 9.93 23.98
N CYS A 220 -22.60 8.93 24.24
CA CYS A 220 -22.57 7.68 23.50
C CYS A 220 -22.42 6.51 24.46
N SER A 221 -23.08 5.41 24.12
CA SER A 221 -22.83 4.10 24.71
C SER A 221 -21.90 3.28 23.81
N PHE A 222 -21.23 2.26 24.35
CA PHE A 222 -20.46 1.32 23.55
C PHE A 222 -20.65 -0.13 23.99
N ILE A 223 -20.51 -1.03 23.03
CA ILE A 223 -20.63 -2.47 23.20
C ILE A 223 -19.26 -3.10 22.94
N ASP A 224 -18.69 -3.72 23.97
CA ASP A 224 -17.44 -4.45 23.86
C ASP A 224 -17.62 -5.72 23.02
N LEU A 225 -16.67 -5.95 22.11
CA LEU A 225 -16.64 -7.19 21.32
C LEU A 225 -15.83 -8.27 22.04
N PRO A 226 -16.27 -9.54 22.00
CA PRO A 226 -15.54 -10.64 22.63
C PRO A 226 -14.09 -10.76 22.12
N PRO A 227 -13.07 -10.88 23.02
CA PRO A 227 -11.67 -10.94 22.62
C PRO A 227 -11.32 -12.00 21.55
N LYS A 228 -12.01 -13.15 21.59
CA LYS A 228 -11.87 -14.24 20.62
C LYS A 228 -12.09 -13.81 19.16
N LEU A 229 -12.91 -12.78 18.92
CA LEU A 229 -13.15 -12.26 17.57
C LEU A 229 -11.92 -11.53 17.02
N PHE A 230 -10.98 -11.08 17.84
CA PHE A 230 -9.78 -10.40 17.37
C PHE A 230 -8.63 -11.34 17.01
N VAL A 231 -8.71 -12.63 17.37
CA VAL A 231 -7.66 -13.62 17.07
C VAL A 231 -7.34 -13.71 15.58
N PRO A 232 -8.33 -13.74 14.66
CA PRO A 232 -8.07 -13.71 13.23
C PRO A 232 -7.33 -12.46 12.74
N MET A 233 -7.48 -11.32 13.44
CA MET A 233 -6.82 -10.06 13.06
C MET A 233 -5.30 -10.09 13.21
N LYS A 234 -4.72 -11.12 13.85
CA LYS A 234 -3.27 -11.37 13.78
C LYS A 234 -2.77 -11.36 12.35
N LYS A 235 -3.55 -11.86 11.40
CA LYS A 235 -3.17 -11.92 9.98
C LYS A 235 -3.26 -10.55 9.28
N CYS A 236 -3.90 -9.56 9.90
CA CYS A 236 -4.07 -8.22 9.37
C CYS A 236 -2.88 -7.32 9.73
N ARG A 237 -2.61 -6.31 8.90
CA ARG A 237 -1.59 -5.28 9.17
C ARG A 237 -1.96 -4.34 10.33
N SER A 238 -3.14 -4.49 10.92
CA SER A 238 -3.66 -3.58 11.93
C SER A 238 -3.67 -4.29 13.28
N SER A 239 -2.70 -3.93 14.10
CA SER A 239 -2.52 -4.46 15.44
C SER A 239 -3.33 -3.66 16.46
N ILE A 240 -4.05 -4.41 17.29
CA ILE A 240 -4.75 -3.90 18.47
C ILE A 240 -3.80 -3.65 19.65
N PRO A 241 -2.78 -4.51 19.92
CA PRO A 241 -1.89 -4.31 21.06
C PRO A 241 -1.00 -3.08 20.92
N GLN A 242 -0.72 -2.44 22.05
CA GLN A 242 0.22 -1.35 22.20
C GLN A 242 1.50 -1.85 22.85
N MET A 243 2.63 -1.39 22.32
CA MET A 243 3.97 -1.74 22.76
C MET A 243 4.77 -0.49 23.11
N VAL A 244 5.73 -0.68 24.01
CA VAL A 244 6.76 0.28 24.38
C VAL A 244 8.11 -0.40 24.29
N GLY A 245 9.13 0.30 23.79
CA GLY A 245 10.50 -0.19 23.79
C GLY A 245 11.50 0.93 24.01
N LYS A 246 12.55 0.61 24.76
CA LYS A 246 13.72 1.46 24.95
C LYS A 246 14.62 1.34 23.72
N LEU A 247 15.10 2.46 23.19
CA LEU A 247 16.02 2.45 22.05
C LEU A 247 17.48 2.52 22.51
N ASN A 248 18.36 1.82 21.80
CA ASN A 248 19.80 1.91 21.99
C ASN A 248 20.36 3.16 21.27
N VAL A 249 20.44 4.26 22.00
CA VAL A 249 20.90 5.57 21.50
C VAL A 249 22.31 5.52 20.90
N LYS A 250 23.19 4.63 21.40
CA LYS A 250 24.58 4.51 20.90
C LYS A 250 24.64 3.97 19.47
N LEU A 251 23.73 3.07 19.09
CA LEU A 251 23.67 2.51 17.74
C LEU A 251 22.97 3.45 16.74
N ASN A 252 22.01 4.24 17.20
CA ASN A 252 21.42 5.31 16.38
C ASN A 252 22.47 6.33 15.89
N GLY A 253 23.54 6.55 16.66
CA GLY A 253 24.63 7.47 16.31
C GLY A 253 25.53 6.99 15.17
N LYS A 254 25.90 5.70 15.16
CA LYS A 254 27.08 5.16 14.46
C LYS A 254 26.84 4.62 13.04
N LEU A 255 25.60 4.52 12.57
CA LEU A 255 25.25 3.90 11.28
C LEU A 255 25.76 4.62 10.01
N ASN A 256 26.48 5.74 10.13
CA ASN A 256 27.14 6.41 9.00
C ASN A 256 28.61 6.00 8.79
N GLY A 257 29.18 5.11 9.62
CA GLY A 257 30.54 4.59 9.44
C GLY A 257 30.53 3.14 8.94
N LYS A 258 31.08 2.87 7.76
CA LYS A 258 31.21 1.52 7.18
C LYS A 258 31.87 0.53 8.15
N ASN A 259 31.27 -0.65 8.28
CA ASN A 259 31.85 -1.92 8.74
C ASN A 259 32.64 -1.96 10.07
N SER A 260 32.00 -1.67 11.22
CA SER A 260 32.49 -2.23 12.49
C SER A 260 31.75 -3.53 12.80
N LYS A 261 32.45 -4.67 12.78
CA LYS A 261 31.95 -5.95 13.32
C LYS A 261 31.54 -5.72 14.78
N ILE A 262 30.24 -5.81 15.05
CA ILE A 262 29.70 -5.78 16.42
C ILE A 262 30.01 -7.14 17.04
N ASN A 263 31.04 -7.21 17.87
CA ASN A 263 31.29 -8.37 18.73
C ASN A 263 30.23 -8.36 19.84
N SER A 264 29.39 -9.38 19.86
CA SER A 264 28.23 -9.54 20.76
C SER A 264 28.59 -10.07 22.15
N GLU A 265 29.79 -9.79 22.65
CA GLU A 265 30.24 -10.24 23.97
C GLU A 265 30.24 -9.08 24.96
N SER A 266 29.11 -8.86 25.64
CA SER A 266 29.08 -8.16 26.93
C SER A 266 27.78 -8.48 27.69
N ASN A 267 27.67 -9.71 28.19
CA ASN A 267 26.71 -10.10 29.22
C ASN A 267 27.29 -9.78 30.61
N SER A 268 27.47 -8.51 30.94
CA SER A 268 27.52 -8.09 32.34
C SER A 268 26.43 -7.04 32.56
N GLU A 269 25.27 -7.52 33.01
CA GLU A 269 24.19 -6.70 33.57
C GLU A 269 24.75 -5.92 34.76
N THR A 270 25.34 -4.75 34.49
CA THR A 270 25.75 -3.85 35.57
C THR A 270 24.48 -3.34 36.26
N SER A 271 24.41 -3.49 37.58
CA SER A 271 23.28 -3.14 38.45
C SER A 271 22.78 -1.69 38.34
N ASN A 272 23.49 -0.81 37.62
CA ASN A 272 23.11 0.58 37.37
C ASN A 272 22.06 0.76 36.25
N GLU A 273 21.83 -0.24 35.39
CA GLU A 273 20.95 -0.06 34.23
C GLU A 273 19.45 -0.05 34.58
N LYS A 274 19.08 -0.73 35.68
CA LYS A 274 17.70 -0.78 36.21
C LYS A 274 17.15 0.59 36.62
N ASN A 275 18.04 1.57 36.86
CA ASN A 275 17.68 2.91 37.34
C ASN A 275 17.78 4.00 36.26
N SER A 276 17.93 3.65 34.98
CA SER A 276 17.91 4.67 33.92
C SER A 276 16.54 5.36 33.83
N PRO A 277 16.49 6.69 33.58
CA PRO A 277 15.23 7.43 33.44
C PRO A 277 14.25 6.81 32.43
N ALA A 278 14.77 6.27 31.31
CA ALA A 278 13.96 5.61 30.31
C ALA A 278 13.34 4.29 30.82
N GLN A 279 14.11 3.49 31.59
CA GLN A 279 13.58 2.27 32.19
C GLN A 279 12.56 2.59 33.28
N LEU A 280 12.77 3.64 34.07
CA LEU A 280 11.81 4.09 35.08
C LEU A 280 10.49 4.52 34.42
N TYR A 281 10.54 5.24 33.29
CA TYR A 281 9.35 5.57 32.51
C TYR A 281 8.59 4.33 32.04
N ILE A 282 9.30 3.35 31.48
CA ILE A 282 8.68 2.08 31.05
C ILE A 282 8.05 1.36 32.23
N ASN A 283 8.70 1.31 33.39
CA ASN A 283 8.17 0.69 34.60
C ASN A 283 6.89 1.39 35.09
N HIS A 284 6.85 2.74 35.10
CA HIS A 284 5.63 3.49 35.44
C HIS A 284 4.51 3.25 34.42
N LEU A 285 4.85 3.16 33.14
CA LEU A 285 3.89 2.92 32.06
C LEU A 285 3.29 1.50 32.14
N LEU A 286 4.07 0.50 32.57
CA LEU A 286 3.62 -0.87 32.78
C LEU A 286 2.97 -1.09 34.16
N GLY A 287 3.10 -0.13 35.07
CA GLY A 287 2.60 -0.18 36.45
C GLY A 287 1.22 0.46 36.64
N GLU A 288 0.89 0.77 37.90
CA GLU A 288 -0.43 1.31 38.27
C GLU A 288 -0.71 2.70 37.71
N SER A 289 0.31 3.56 37.59
CA SER A 289 0.15 4.90 37.00
C SER A 289 -0.26 4.81 35.52
N GLY A 290 0.37 3.89 34.78
CA GLY A 290 -0.03 3.52 33.42
C GLY A 290 -1.44 2.94 33.36
N ASN A 291 -1.78 1.99 34.25
CA ASN A 291 -3.11 1.37 34.33
C ASN A 291 -4.24 2.37 34.56
N LYS A 292 -4.07 3.24 35.55
CA LYS A 292 -5.02 4.29 35.89
C LYS A 292 -5.26 5.22 34.69
N THR A 293 -4.17 5.73 34.11
CA THR A 293 -4.27 6.64 32.97
C THR A 293 -4.85 5.94 31.74
N ALA A 294 -4.46 4.71 31.44
CA ALA A 294 -5.00 3.93 30.32
C ALA A 294 -6.51 3.75 30.43
N SER A 295 -7.01 3.44 31.63
CA SER A 295 -8.43 3.25 31.91
C SER A 295 -9.26 4.51 31.69
N GLU A 296 -8.73 5.68 32.06
CA GLU A 296 -9.38 6.99 31.83
C GLU A 296 -9.58 7.31 30.34
N PHE A 297 -8.67 6.82 29.49
CA PHE A 297 -8.70 7.04 28.04
C PHE A 297 -9.29 5.87 27.24
N GLY A 298 -9.85 4.85 27.92
CA GLY A 298 -10.51 3.73 27.24
C GLY A 298 -9.59 2.65 26.69
N TYR A 299 -8.30 2.66 27.06
CA TYR A 299 -7.43 1.50 26.82
C TYR A 299 -7.73 0.40 27.85
N ILE A 300 -7.45 -0.86 27.48
CA ILE A 300 -7.42 -1.98 28.42
C ILE A 300 -5.95 -2.27 28.72
N HIS A 301 -5.48 -1.84 29.88
CA HIS A 301 -4.09 -1.98 30.30
C HIS A 301 -3.73 -3.42 30.68
N LEU A 302 -2.44 -3.79 30.66
CA LEU A 302 -1.98 -5.15 30.98
C LEU A 302 -2.37 -5.63 32.38
N LEU A 303 -2.49 -4.69 33.33
CA LEU A 303 -2.90 -4.95 34.72
C LEU A 303 -4.42 -5.06 34.87
N ASN A 304 -5.21 -4.68 33.86
CA ASN A 304 -6.65 -4.84 33.89
C ASN A 304 -7.01 -6.33 33.73
N PRO A 305 -7.85 -6.93 34.59
CA PRO A 305 -8.23 -8.34 34.49
C PRO A 305 -8.77 -8.76 33.11
N SER A 306 -9.49 -7.85 32.43
CA SER A 306 -10.06 -8.09 31.10
C SER A 306 -8.98 -8.25 30.01
N PHE A 307 -7.76 -7.78 30.26
CA PHE A 307 -6.63 -7.95 29.35
C PHE A 307 -6.28 -9.43 29.10
N LYS A 308 -6.54 -10.31 30.07
CA LYS A 308 -6.27 -11.76 29.95
C LYS A 308 -6.95 -12.38 28.71
N GLY A 309 -8.13 -11.90 28.34
CA GLY A 309 -8.86 -12.35 27.14
C GLY A 309 -8.13 -12.03 25.83
N TYR A 310 -7.23 -11.06 25.84
CA TYR A 310 -6.44 -10.64 24.68
C TYR A 310 -5.07 -11.30 24.60
N SER A 311 -4.68 -12.14 25.57
CA SER A 311 -3.37 -12.80 25.60
C SER A 311 -3.01 -13.53 24.29
N GLU A 312 -4.00 -14.11 23.61
CA GLU A 312 -3.77 -14.73 22.32
C GLU A 312 -3.28 -13.72 21.27
N ILE A 313 -3.87 -12.53 21.18
CA ILE A 313 -3.50 -11.51 20.17
C ILE A 313 -2.16 -10.83 20.43
N LEU A 314 -1.58 -11.00 21.63
CA LEU A 314 -0.26 -10.46 21.98
C LEU A 314 0.89 -11.26 21.37
N ARG A 315 0.64 -12.48 20.88
CA ARG A 315 1.68 -13.22 20.16
C ARG A 315 1.93 -12.47 18.85
N PRO A 316 3.16 -11.99 18.58
CA PRO A 316 3.49 -11.35 17.32
C PRO A 316 2.98 -12.24 16.20
N ALA A 317 2.11 -11.69 15.36
CA ALA A 317 1.78 -12.41 14.15
C ALA A 317 3.07 -12.48 13.35
N VAL A 318 3.63 -13.69 13.22
CA VAL A 318 4.60 -13.97 12.18
C VAL A 318 3.81 -13.76 10.89
N ILE A 319 3.89 -12.55 10.32
CA ILE A 319 3.30 -12.26 9.03
C ILE A 319 3.98 -13.25 8.10
N PRO A 320 3.26 -14.23 7.55
CA PRO A 320 3.90 -15.21 6.69
C PRO A 320 4.54 -14.45 5.56
N GLU A 321 5.79 -14.80 5.27
CA GLU A 321 6.54 -14.24 4.16
C GLU A 321 5.63 -14.19 2.93
N MET A 322 5.59 -13.05 2.25
CA MET A 322 4.72 -12.89 1.08
C MET A 322 5.11 -13.85 -0.04
N ALA A 323 6.39 -14.16 -0.18
CA ALA A 323 6.90 -15.03 -1.22
C ALA A 323 6.30 -16.47 -1.16
N PRO A 324 6.33 -17.19 -0.01
CA PRO A 324 5.64 -18.49 0.12
C PRO A 324 4.14 -18.45 -0.21
N ARG A 325 3.43 -17.39 0.21
CA ARG A 325 2.01 -17.21 -0.11
C ARG A 325 1.78 -17.04 -1.61
N MET A 326 2.62 -16.26 -2.27
CA MET A 326 2.55 -16.04 -3.71
C MET A 326 2.84 -17.33 -4.49
N VAL A 327 3.80 -18.15 -4.04
CA VAL A 327 4.05 -19.49 -4.61
C VAL A 327 2.85 -20.40 -4.42
N ALA A 328 2.28 -20.49 -3.22
CA ALA A 328 1.10 -21.30 -2.95
C ALA A 328 -0.10 -20.88 -3.82
N MET A 329 -0.34 -19.57 -3.94
CA MET A 329 -1.37 -19.03 -4.84
C MET A 329 -1.09 -19.36 -6.31
N SER A 330 0.17 -19.27 -6.74
CA SER A 330 0.56 -19.60 -8.11
C SER A 330 0.33 -21.08 -8.43
N ARG A 331 0.59 -21.98 -7.47
CA ARG A 331 0.30 -23.42 -7.60
C ARG A 331 -1.20 -23.68 -7.69
N ALA A 332 -2.00 -23.06 -6.82
CA ALA A 332 -3.46 -23.17 -6.91
C ALA A 332 -4.00 -22.66 -8.27
N LEU A 333 -3.42 -21.58 -8.82
CA LEU A 333 -3.75 -21.10 -10.16
C LEU A 333 -3.34 -22.08 -11.26
N MET A 334 -2.21 -22.77 -11.12
CA MET A 334 -1.82 -23.84 -12.05
C MET A 334 -2.79 -25.01 -12.01
N GLU A 335 -3.17 -25.47 -10.81
CA GLU A 335 -4.14 -26.56 -10.62
C GLU A 335 -5.50 -26.21 -11.24
N ALA A 336 -5.90 -24.94 -11.17
CA ALA A 336 -7.11 -24.42 -11.80
C ALA A 336 -6.98 -24.16 -13.32
N GLY A 337 -5.86 -24.50 -13.96
CA GLY A 337 -5.62 -24.27 -15.38
C GLY A 337 -5.32 -22.81 -15.77
N ALA A 338 -5.22 -21.89 -14.81
CA ALA A 338 -4.96 -20.47 -15.03
C ALA A 338 -3.45 -20.17 -15.20
N TYR A 339 -2.79 -20.89 -16.11
CA TYR A 339 -1.33 -20.93 -16.25
C TYR A 339 -0.68 -19.55 -16.49
N ARG A 340 -1.32 -18.66 -17.27
CA ARG A 340 -0.84 -17.29 -17.50
C ARG A 340 -0.80 -16.46 -16.21
N ALA A 341 -1.84 -16.58 -15.39
CA ALA A 341 -1.89 -15.94 -14.09
C ALA A 341 -0.84 -16.54 -13.15
N ALA A 342 -0.73 -17.87 -13.11
CA ALA A 342 0.28 -18.56 -12.31
C ALA A 342 1.70 -18.09 -12.66
N ALA A 343 2.09 -18.08 -13.93
CA ALA A 343 3.40 -17.60 -14.39
C ALA A 343 3.65 -16.15 -13.95
N THR A 344 2.63 -15.28 -14.02
CA THR A 344 2.72 -13.89 -13.55
C THR A 344 2.96 -13.79 -12.04
N PHE A 345 2.27 -14.62 -11.25
CA PHE A 345 2.43 -14.61 -9.79
C PHE A 345 3.77 -15.21 -9.35
N PHE A 346 4.27 -16.23 -10.04
CA PHE A 346 5.63 -16.73 -9.84
C PHE A 346 6.69 -15.66 -10.17
N ALA A 347 6.54 -14.95 -11.28
CA ALA A 347 7.42 -13.82 -11.62
C ALA A 347 7.42 -12.75 -10.52
N LYS A 348 6.25 -12.44 -9.95
CA LYS A 348 6.12 -11.50 -8.82
C LYS A 348 6.80 -11.99 -7.56
N THR A 349 6.72 -13.28 -7.24
CA THR A 349 7.45 -13.88 -6.11
C THR A 349 8.92 -13.51 -6.19
N HIS A 350 9.57 -13.83 -7.32
CA HIS A 350 10.99 -13.57 -7.52
C HIS A 350 11.29 -12.06 -7.57
N ALA A 351 10.64 -11.31 -8.45
CA ALA A 351 11.01 -9.92 -8.73
C ALA A 351 10.58 -8.92 -7.64
N LEU A 352 9.42 -9.13 -7.00
CA LEU A 352 8.88 -8.18 -6.02
C LEU A 352 9.19 -8.55 -4.57
N PHE A 353 9.35 -9.85 -4.28
CA PHE A 353 9.53 -10.35 -2.92
C PHE A 353 10.88 -11.04 -2.70
N GLY A 354 11.70 -11.20 -3.75
CA GLY A 354 13.08 -11.65 -3.65
C GLY A 354 14.05 -10.57 -3.12
N PRO A 355 15.30 -10.96 -2.79
CA PRO A 355 15.78 -12.35 -2.72
C PRO A 355 15.06 -13.11 -1.60
N SER A 356 14.60 -14.33 -1.88
CA SER A 356 13.87 -15.13 -0.89
C SER A 356 14.08 -16.62 -1.12
N ARG A 357 13.73 -17.42 -0.11
CA ARG A 357 13.82 -18.87 -0.22
C ARG A 357 12.85 -19.52 -1.24
N GLN A 358 12.03 -18.71 -1.88
CA GLN A 358 11.00 -19.15 -2.83
C GLN A 358 11.33 -18.79 -4.26
N ASP A 359 12.44 -18.09 -4.51
CA ASP A 359 12.80 -17.59 -5.83
C ASP A 359 13.13 -18.73 -6.80
N GLY A 360 13.89 -19.73 -6.37
CA GLY A 360 14.13 -20.96 -7.13
C GLY A 360 12.82 -21.70 -7.45
N PRO A 361 12.04 -22.13 -6.44
CA PRO A 361 10.72 -22.73 -6.64
C PRO A 361 9.79 -21.90 -7.54
N ALA A 362 9.84 -20.57 -7.46
CA ALA A 362 9.04 -19.70 -8.30
C ALA A 362 9.47 -19.72 -9.76
N LEU A 363 10.77 -19.62 -10.07
CA LEU A 363 11.26 -19.69 -11.46
C LEU A 363 11.01 -21.06 -12.09
N LEU A 364 11.12 -22.15 -11.32
CA LEU A 364 10.72 -23.48 -11.75
C LEU A 364 9.23 -23.58 -12.06
N GLY A 365 8.37 -23.11 -11.14
CA GLY A 365 6.92 -23.10 -11.33
C GLY A 365 6.49 -22.20 -12.49
N MET A 366 7.21 -21.09 -12.70
CA MET A 366 7.00 -20.20 -13.84
C MET A 366 7.31 -20.89 -15.16
N SER A 367 8.45 -21.59 -15.27
CA SER A 367 8.82 -22.37 -16.45
C SER A 367 7.78 -23.46 -16.73
N GLU A 368 7.31 -24.16 -15.70
CA GLU A 368 6.26 -25.18 -15.85
C GLU A 368 4.94 -24.59 -16.35
N ALA A 369 4.51 -23.46 -15.79
CA ALA A 369 3.31 -22.75 -16.26
C ALA A 369 3.44 -22.31 -17.72
N LEU A 370 4.63 -21.89 -18.18
CA LEU A 370 4.89 -21.55 -19.57
C LEU A 370 4.84 -22.77 -20.50
N CYS A 371 5.36 -23.93 -20.07
CA CYS A 371 5.19 -25.17 -20.84
C CYS A 371 3.71 -25.53 -21.03
N ARG A 372 2.88 -25.35 -19.99
CA ARG A 372 1.42 -25.56 -20.07
C ARG A 372 0.70 -24.56 -20.98
N LEU A 373 1.30 -23.42 -21.27
CA LEU A 373 0.84 -22.43 -22.25
C LEU A 373 1.38 -22.68 -23.67
N ASN A 374 2.07 -23.81 -23.90
CA ASN A 374 2.76 -24.10 -25.15
C ASN A 374 3.79 -23.02 -25.54
N LYS A 375 4.50 -22.47 -24.55
CA LYS A 375 5.58 -21.49 -24.72
C LYS A 375 6.91 -22.11 -24.27
N LYS A 376 7.32 -23.22 -24.88
CA LYS A 376 8.47 -24.02 -24.41
C LYS A 376 9.80 -23.28 -24.55
N SER A 377 9.97 -22.49 -25.61
CA SER A 377 11.14 -21.63 -25.82
C SER A 377 11.29 -20.59 -24.70
N ASN A 378 10.21 -19.90 -24.31
CA ASN A 378 10.22 -19.00 -23.17
C ASN A 378 10.48 -19.74 -21.84
N ALA A 379 9.90 -20.93 -21.66
CA ALA A 379 10.15 -21.75 -20.48
C ALA A 379 11.63 -22.13 -20.32
N LEU A 380 12.29 -22.47 -21.44
CA LEU A 380 13.72 -22.75 -21.51
C LEU A 380 14.55 -21.51 -21.13
N ARG A 381 14.18 -20.34 -21.67
CA ARG A 381 14.83 -19.06 -21.33
C ARG A 381 14.76 -18.74 -19.83
N ILE A 382 13.61 -18.99 -19.20
CA ILE A 382 13.45 -18.81 -17.74
C ILE A 382 14.34 -19.78 -16.95
N LEU A 383 14.51 -21.04 -17.39
CA LEU A 383 15.41 -21.98 -16.72
C LEU A 383 16.89 -21.60 -16.89
N GLN A 384 17.27 -21.09 -18.05
CA GLN A 384 18.63 -20.60 -18.29
C GLN A 384 18.93 -19.38 -17.42
N TYR A 385 17.98 -18.45 -17.29
CA TYR A 385 18.06 -17.34 -16.34
C TYR A 385 18.14 -17.83 -14.88
N ALA A 386 17.35 -18.83 -14.50
CA ALA A 386 17.44 -19.42 -13.17
C ALA A 386 18.83 -20.06 -12.93
N LYS A 387 19.43 -20.68 -13.94
CA LYS A 387 20.78 -21.25 -13.86
C LYS A 387 21.85 -20.18 -13.66
N THR A 388 21.75 -19.02 -14.30
CA THR A 388 22.72 -17.92 -14.10
C THR A 388 22.61 -17.30 -12.71
N LEU A 389 21.42 -17.40 -12.09
CA LEU A 389 21.20 -16.89 -10.75
C LEU A 389 21.59 -17.87 -9.63
N PHE A 390 21.74 -19.17 -9.90
CA PHE A 390 21.90 -20.18 -8.84
C PHE A 390 22.99 -21.20 -9.13
N PRO A 391 23.86 -21.48 -8.14
CA PRO A 391 23.98 -20.84 -6.82
C PRO A 391 24.57 -19.41 -6.90
N VAL A 392 24.21 -18.51 -5.99
CA VAL A 392 25.05 -17.32 -5.73
C VAL A 392 25.88 -17.61 -4.50
N ASP A 393 27.20 -17.62 -4.65
CA ASP A 393 28.11 -17.71 -3.51
C ASP A 393 27.79 -16.64 -2.47
N GLY A 394 27.76 -17.03 -1.19
CA GLY A 394 27.62 -16.11 -0.06
C GLY A 394 26.20 -15.75 0.39
N ARG A 395 25.11 -16.30 -0.18
CA ARG A 395 23.75 -16.05 0.30
C ARG A 395 23.09 -17.21 1.04
N LYS A 396 23.21 -17.15 2.38
CA LYS A 396 22.70 -18.15 3.31
C LYS A 396 21.18 -18.33 3.25
N GLU A 397 20.42 -17.28 2.91
CA GLU A 397 18.94 -17.34 2.86
C GLU A 397 18.42 -18.31 1.78
N TRP A 398 19.29 -18.72 0.87
CA TRP A 398 18.99 -19.62 -0.24
C TRP A 398 19.33 -21.07 0.06
N LEU A 399 20.31 -21.31 0.94
CA LEU A 399 20.61 -22.65 1.45
C LEU A 399 19.43 -23.22 2.26
N ASP A 400 18.63 -22.33 2.87
CA ASP A 400 17.40 -22.69 3.58
C ASP A 400 16.19 -22.96 2.66
N THR A 401 16.29 -22.74 1.34
CA THR A 401 15.23 -23.04 0.34
C THR A 401 15.05 -24.53 0.11
N ILE A 402 16.11 -25.28 0.40
CA ILE A 402 16.19 -26.70 0.09
C ILE A 402 15.41 -27.41 1.19
N PRO A 403 14.39 -28.22 0.82
CA PRO A 403 13.45 -28.79 1.78
C PRO A 403 14.15 -29.34 3.01
N ALA A 404 13.56 -29.23 4.20
CA ALA A 404 14.18 -29.72 5.44
C ALA A 404 14.57 -31.22 5.39
N MET A 405 13.94 -32.00 4.51
CA MET A 405 14.29 -33.41 4.21
C MET A 405 15.63 -33.57 3.46
N GLU A 406 16.17 -32.50 2.89
CA GLU A 406 17.41 -32.45 2.11
C GLU A 406 18.57 -31.85 2.90
N LYS A 407 18.36 -31.49 4.17
CA LYS A 407 19.41 -31.02 5.10
C LYS A 407 20.50 -32.06 5.40
N GLY A 408 20.35 -33.29 4.90
CA GLY A 408 21.36 -34.35 4.94
C GLY A 408 22.03 -34.66 3.60
N LEU A 409 21.76 -33.90 2.54
CA LEU A 409 22.45 -34.05 1.25
C LEU A 409 23.77 -33.29 1.26
N GLU A 410 24.84 -33.93 0.77
CA GLU A 410 26.20 -33.40 0.81
C GLU A 410 26.41 -32.11 0.00
N ASN A 411 25.51 -31.75 -0.94
CA ASN A 411 25.58 -30.46 -1.63
C ASN A 411 24.22 -29.98 -2.18
N PRO A 412 23.48 -29.12 -1.44
CA PRO A 412 22.18 -28.57 -1.85
C PRO A 412 22.21 -27.89 -3.24
N THR A 413 23.30 -27.19 -3.52
CA THR A 413 23.56 -26.49 -4.79
C THR A 413 23.64 -27.44 -5.97
N GLU A 414 24.34 -28.56 -5.81
CA GLU A 414 24.54 -29.53 -6.88
C GLU A 414 23.22 -30.18 -7.29
N LYS A 415 22.35 -30.49 -6.32
CA LYS A 415 21.01 -31.01 -6.58
C LYS A 415 20.14 -30.02 -7.37
N TRP A 416 20.18 -28.74 -6.99
CA TRP A 416 19.48 -27.69 -7.73
C TRP A 416 19.98 -27.59 -9.18
N LEU A 417 21.30 -27.50 -9.38
CA LEU A 417 21.92 -27.43 -10.71
C LEU A 417 21.59 -28.67 -11.55
N SER A 418 21.65 -29.86 -10.96
CA SER A 418 21.28 -31.12 -11.62
C SER A 418 19.81 -31.08 -12.09
N THR A 419 18.91 -30.65 -11.21
CA THR A 419 17.47 -30.53 -11.52
C THR A 419 17.21 -29.54 -12.66
N ILE A 420 17.84 -28.36 -12.63
CA ILE A 420 17.71 -27.34 -13.67
C ILE A 420 18.30 -27.83 -14.99
N ASN A 421 19.51 -28.41 -14.98
CA ASN A 421 20.16 -28.95 -16.17
C ASN A 421 19.34 -30.09 -16.80
N GLN A 422 18.73 -30.97 -15.99
CA GLN A 422 17.84 -32.01 -16.48
C GLN A 422 16.61 -31.43 -17.18
N LYS A 423 15.94 -30.43 -16.58
CA LYS A 423 14.78 -29.75 -17.20
C LYS A 423 15.15 -29.00 -18.47
N ILE A 424 16.32 -28.35 -18.49
CA ILE A 424 16.86 -27.68 -19.69
C ILE A 424 17.06 -28.68 -20.83
N ARG A 425 17.79 -29.79 -20.59
CA ARG A 425 18.03 -30.83 -21.60
C ARG A 425 16.73 -31.41 -22.15
N ARG A 426 15.76 -31.67 -21.27
CA ARG A 426 14.44 -32.14 -21.67
C ARG A 426 13.73 -31.15 -22.60
N LEU A 427 13.63 -29.88 -22.22
CA LEU A 427 12.95 -28.88 -23.06
C LEU A 427 13.68 -28.64 -24.39
N GLN A 428 15.02 -28.71 -24.40
CA GLN A 428 15.80 -28.64 -25.64
C GLN A 428 15.49 -29.80 -26.59
N SER A 429 15.37 -31.03 -26.07
CA SER A 429 14.94 -32.19 -26.85
C SER A 429 13.54 -32.00 -27.42
N GLU A 430 12.57 -31.63 -26.56
CA GLU A 430 11.18 -31.41 -26.97
C GLU A 430 11.03 -30.30 -28.02
N LEU A 431 11.83 -29.23 -27.94
CA LEU A 431 11.85 -28.14 -28.93
C LEU A 431 12.52 -28.55 -30.26
N SER A 432 13.45 -29.51 -30.21
CA SER A 432 14.09 -30.04 -31.41
C SER A 432 13.14 -30.96 -32.20
N GLU A 433 12.31 -31.71 -31.48
CA GLU A 433 11.28 -32.58 -32.07
C GLU A 433 10.05 -31.81 -32.56
N SER A 434 9.67 -30.75 -31.84
CA SER A 434 8.52 -29.92 -32.16
C SER A 434 8.85 -28.46 -31.86
N PRO A 435 9.41 -27.72 -32.83
CA PRO A 435 9.66 -26.29 -32.69
C PRO A 435 8.36 -25.57 -32.30
N ASP A 436 8.44 -24.58 -31.41
CA ASP A 436 7.28 -23.76 -31.06
C ASP A 436 6.74 -23.14 -32.37
N THR A 437 5.50 -23.44 -32.74
CA THR A 437 4.86 -22.94 -33.98
C THR A 437 4.76 -21.41 -34.05
N ALA A 438 5.09 -20.70 -32.96
CA ALA A 438 5.06 -19.26 -32.85
C ALA A 438 6.33 -18.53 -33.34
N THR A 439 7.40 -19.22 -33.74
CA THR A 439 8.68 -18.57 -34.11
C THR A 439 8.75 -18.00 -35.54
N GLU A 440 7.71 -18.12 -36.37
CA GLU A 440 7.79 -17.71 -37.79
C GLU A 440 7.67 -16.19 -38.05
N THR A 441 7.37 -15.34 -37.06
CA THR A 441 7.04 -13.92 -37.33
C THR A 441 8.12 -12.88 -37.00
N GLY A 442 9.36 -13.27 -36.71
CA GLY A 442 10.47 -12.32 -36.67
C GLY A 442 11.61 -12.72 -35.73
N ALA A 443 12.82 -12.25 -36.04
CA ALA A 443 14.04 -12.50 -35.27
C ALA A 443 13.83 -12.16 -33.78
N SER A 444 13.62 -13.19 -32.96
CA SER A 444 13.61 -13.04 -31.51
C SER A 444 15.06 -12.73 -31.11
N PRO A 445 15.32 -11.66 -30.32
CA PRO A 445 16.68 -11.33 -29.88
C PRO A 445 17.33 -12.56 -29.22
N SER A 446 18.64 -12.72 -29.41
CA SER A 446 19.33 -13.89 -28.87
C SER A 446 19.23 -13.89 -27.35
N ILE A 447 19.28 -15.07 -26.75
CA ILE A 447 19.20 -15.16 -25.29
C ILE A 447 20.33 -14.40 -24.61
N ASN A 448 21.50 -14.30 -25.25
CA ASN A 448 22.65 -13.58 -24.74
C ASN A 448 22.41 -12.07 -24.81
N ASP A 449 21.81 -11.56 -25.89
CA ASP A 449 21.42 -10.14 -25.99
C ASP A 449 20.43 -9.78 -24.88
N PHE A 450 19.50 -10.69 -24.58
CA PHE A 450 18.52 -10.49 -23.52
C PHE A 450 19.12 -10.64 -22.12
N ILE A 451 20.00 -11.62 -21.90
CA ILE A 451 20.72 -11.82 -20.63
C ILE A 451 21.62 -10.61 -20.34
N ASN A 452 22.31 -10.08 -21.35
CA ASN A 452 23.12 -8.87 -21.26
C ASN A 452 22.27 -7.61 -21.04
N LEU A 453 21.02 -7.59 -21.51
CA LEU A 453 20.05 -6.54 -21.16
C LEU A 453 19.58 -6.64 -19.69
N VAL A 454 19.58 -7.85 -19.15
CA VAL A 454 19.07 -8.21 -17.82
C VAL A 454 20.14 -8.14 -16.72
N SER A 455 21.43 -8.14 -17.06
CA SER A 455 22.58 -8.13 -16.14
C SER A 455 22.80 -6.83 -15.37
N ILE A 456 21.86 -5.88 -15.40
CA ILE A 456 21.73 -4.90 -14.30
C ILE A 456 21.26 -5.67 -13.08
N ASP A 457 22.24 -6.05 -12.27
CA ASP A 457 22.16 -6.90 -11.10
C ASP A 457 20.72 -7.09 -10.57
N PRO A 458 20.07 -8.24 -10.84
CA PRO A 458 18.71 -8.56 -10.37
C PRO A 458 18.59 -8.55 -8.84
N LEU A 459 19.73 -8.50 -8.16
CA LEU A 459 19.82 -8.58 -6.72
C LEU A 459 19.61 -7.19 -6.16
N VAL A 460 18.36 -6.90 -5.87
CA VAL A 460 17.92 -5.70 -5.16
C VAL A 460 18.61 -5.65 -3.80
N THR A 461 19.82 -5.08 -3.76
CA THR A 461 20.47 -4.65 -2.53
C THR A 461 19.56 -3.64 -1.84
N GLN A 462 19.52 -3.68 -0.50
CA GLN A 462 18.55 -2.91 0.27
C GLN A 462 18.81 -1.40 0.08
N GLY A 463 17.91 -0.67 -0.61
CA GLY A 463 17.98 0.79 -0.77
C GLY A 463 16.60 1.45 -0.93
N GLU A 464 16.54 2.79 -0.95
CA GLU A 464 15.29 3.60 -0.83
C GLU A 464 14.31 3.51 -2.02
N HIS A 465 14.72 2.96 -3.17
CA HIS A 465 13.90 2.91 -4.39
C HIS A 465 13.37 1.50 -4.76
N LYS A 466 13.10 0.63 -3.77
CA LYS A 466 12.73 -0.78 -4.02
C LYS A 466 11.53 -0.95 -4.95
N GLY A 467 10.53 -0.06 -4.89
CA GLY A 467 9.30 -0.19 -5.68
C GLY A 467 9.56 -0.15 -7.20
N GLY A 468 10.19 0.93 -7.68
CA GLY A 468 10.45 1.13 -9.11
C GLY A 468 11.35 0.04 -9.70
N ARG A 469 12.52 -0.21 -9.06
CA ARG A 469 13.48 -1.23 -9.51
C ARG A 469 12.85 -2.63 -9.61
N ARG A 470 12.05 -3.02 -8.62
CA ARG A 470 11.38 -4.34 -8.59
C ARG A 470 10.34 -4.49 -9.69
N HIS A 471 9.60 -3.44 -10.01
CA HIS A 471 8.64 -3.47 -11.12
C HIS A 471 9.33 -3.48 -12.50
N VAL A 472 10.47 -2.80 -12.66
CA VAL A 472 11.35 -2.93 -13.84
C VAL A 472 11.85 -4.37 -13.98
N ALA A 473 12.38 -4.96 -12.91
CA ALA A 473 12.83 -6.35 -12.92
C ALA A 473 11.70 -7.34 -13.26
N LEU A 474 10.50 -7.11 -12.69
CA LEU A 474 9.31 -7.90 -13.00
C LEU A 474 8.92 -7.80 -14.48
N ALA A 475 8.91 -6.59 -15.04
CA ALA A 475 8.59 -6.39 -16.45
C ALA A 475 9.59 -7.12 -17.35
N ARG A 476 10.89 -7.02 -17.08
CA ARG A 476 11.93 -7.77 -17.82
C ARG A 476 11.69 -9.27 -17.79
N LEU A 477 11.45 -9.82 -16.60
CA LEU A 477 11.18 -11.25 -16.45
C LEU A 477 9.91 -11.69 -17.21
N LEU A 478 8.89 -10.85 -17.25
CA LEU A 478 7.66 -11.11 -18.02
C LEU A 478 7.87 -11.01 -19.53
N ILE A 479 8.75 -10.12 -20.03
CA ILE A 479 9.16 -10.10 -21.44
C ILE A 479 9.91 -11.39 -21.79
N LEU A 480 10.84 -11.82 -20.93
CA LEU A 480 11.57 -13.09 -21.12
C LEU A 480 10.61 -14.29 -21.23
N ALA A 481 9.55 -14.24 -20.43
CA ALA A 481 8.46 -15.22 -20.42
C ALA A 481 7.52 -15.14 -21.63
N GLY A 482 7.65 -14.13 -22.50
CA GLY A 482 6.74 -13.88 -23.61
C GLY A 482 5.33 -13.48 -23.13
N LEU A 483 5.23 -12.84 -21.97
CA LEU A 483 4.00 -12.30 -21.36
C LEU A 483 3.99 -10.77 -21.50
N ASN A 484 4.13 -10.32 -22.75
CA ASN A 484 4.49 -8.95 -23.10
C ASN A 484 3.46 -7.89 -22.67
N ASP A 485 2.17 -8.14 -22.85
CA ASP A 485 1.10 -7.26 -22.35
C ASP A 485 1.16 -7.07 -20.82
N VAL A 486 1.43 -8.15 -20.08
CA VAL A 486 1.57 -8.12 -18.62
C VAL A 486 2.84 -7.38 -18.24
N ALA A 487 3.92 -7.55 -18.99
CA ALA A 487 5.16 -6.83 -18.79
C ALA A 487 4.99 -5.33 -18.97
N ALA A 488 4.36 -4.89 -20.07
CA ALA A 488 4.07 -3.48 -20.33
C ALA A 488 3.30 -2.86 -19.17
N LYS A 489 2.26 -3.56 -18.71
CA LYS A 489 1.46 -3.15 -17.55
C LYS A 489 2.29 -3.02 -16.27
N GLU A 490 3.13 -4.00 -15.95
CA GLU A 490 3.93 -3.97 -14.72
C GLU A 490 5.04 -2.91 -14.78
N ALA A 491 5.63 -2.66 -15.96
CA ALA A 491 6.57 -1.56 -16.17
C ALA A 491 5.90 -0.21 -15.94
N LEU A 492 4.73 -0.01 -16.54
CA LEU A 492 3.95 1.22 -16.43
C LEU A 492 3.57 1.55 -14.97
N LYS A 493 3.52 0.59 -14.04
CA LYS A 493 3.31 0.91 -12.62
C LYS A 493 4.42 1.77 -12.00
N VAL A 494 5.65 1.74 -12.53
CA VAL A 494 6.79 2.48 -11.97
C VAL A 494 6.54 3.99 -11.93
N PRO A 495 6.10 4.66 -13.03
CA PRO A 495 5.66 6.05 -12.98
C PRO A 495 4.53 6.34 -11.99
N ALA A 496 3.68 5.36 -11.67
CA ALA A 496 2.57 5.51 -10.73
C ALA A 496 2.97 5.33 -9.25
N LEU A 497 4.21 4.90 -8.97
CA LEU A 497 4.75 4.83 -7.61
C LEU A 497 5.33 6.22 -7.26
N MET A 498 4.67 6.95 -6.34
CA MET A 498 4.92 8.36 -5.99
C MET A 498 6.37 8.89 -6.03
N LYS A 499 6.48 10.18 -6.45
CA LYS A 499 7.68 10.96 -6.85
C LYS A 499 8.47 10.29 -7.99
N PRO A 500 8.95 11.05 -9.00
CA PRO A 500 9.48 10.45 -10.21
C PRO A 500 10.54 9.41 -9.83
N SER A 501 10.24 8.15 -10.15
CA SER A 501 11.12 7.06 -9.82
C SER A 501 12.38 7.22 -10.68
N PRO A 502 13.60 7.04 -10.14
CA PRO A 502 14.81 7.03 -10.98
C PRO A 502 14.77 5.90 -12.02
N TRP A 503 13.82 4.97 -11.92
CA TRP A 503 13.59 3.86 -12.84
C TRP A 503 12.52 4.14 -13.90
N GLN A 504 12.00 5.37 -14.00
CA GLN A 504 10.92 5.71 -14.92
C GLN A 504 11.32 5.56 -16.39
N GLY A 505 12.51 6.04 -16.79
CA GLY A 505 12.99 5.88 -18.17
C GLY A 505 13.12 4.40 -18.57
N TRP A 506 13.70 3.58 -17.69
CA TRP A 506 13.76 2.12 -17.85
C TRP A 506 12.39 1.48 -18.01
N ALA A 507 11.44 1.88 -17.17
CA ALA A 507 10.08 1.36 -17.22
C ALA A 507 9.36 1.71 -18.53
N GLN A 508 9.53 2.94 -19.02
CA GLN A 508 8.95 3.38 -20.29
C GLN A 508 9.57 2.63 -21.47
N ALA A 509 10.89 2.45 -21.49
CA ALA A 509 11.59 1.68 -22.52
C ALA A 509 11.10 0.22 -22.55
N LEU A 510 11.00 -0.43 -21.38
CA LEU A 510 10.49 -1.79 -21.27
C LEU A 510 9.02 -1.91 -21.68
N ALA A 511 8.19 -0.93 -21.33
CA ALA A 511 6.82 -0.88 -21.81
C ALA A 511 6.76 -0.78 -23.34
N GLY A 512 7.58 0.09 -23.94
CA GLY A 512 7.71 0.20 -25.40
C GLY A 512 8.11 -1.12 -26.06
N ILE A 513 9.18 -1.76 -25.58
CA ILE A 513 9.65 -3.06 -26.06
C ILE A 513 8.53 -4.11 -25.96
N ALA A 514 7.89 -4.21 -24.80
CA ALA A 514 6.85 -5.19 -24.57
C ALA A 514 5.64 -4.98 -25.51
N LEU A 515 5.22 -3.74 -25.74
CA LEU A 515 4.13 -3.44 -26.67
C LEU A 515 4.49 -3.80 -28.12
N THR A 516 5.72 -3.50 -28.54
CA THR A 516 6.23 -3.87 -29.87
C THR A 516 6.25 -5.38 -30.05
N LEU A 517 6.77 -6.12 -29.05
CA LEU A 517 6.77 -7.59 -29.06
C LEU A 517 5.35 -8.19 -28.97
N ASN A 518 4.34 -7.40 -28.61
CA ASN A 518 2.94 -7.79 -28.63
C ASN A 518 2.24 -7.42 -29.95
N GLY A 519 3.00 -7.01 -30.98
CA GLY A 519 2.47 -6.61 -32.29
C GLY A 519 1.80 -5.24 -32.31
N GLN A 520 1.87 -4.48 -31.22
CA GLN A 520 1.29 -3.14 -31.14
C GLN A 520 2.33 -2.12 -31.61
N LYS A 521 2.00 -1.35 -32.66
CA LYS A 521 2.80 -0.19 -33.07
C LYS A 521 2.73 0.88 -31.98
N SER A 522 3.74 0.93 -31.12
CA SER A 522 3.77 1.81 -29.97
C SER A 522 4.28 3.21 -30.36
N ASN A 523 3.43 4.23 -30.24
CA ASN A 523 3.86 5.64 -30.31
C ASN A 523 4.70 6.05 -29.10
N LEU A 524 4.72 5.27 -28.00
CA LEU A 524 5.61 5.54 -26.86
C LEU A 524 7.07 5.41 -27.26
N LEU A 525 7.41 4.44 -28.13
CA LEU A 525 8.75 4.34 -28.73
C LEU A 525 9.06 5.51 -29.66
N LYS A 526 8.07 6.18 -30.25
CA LYS A 526 8.29 7.40 -31.04
C LYS A 526 8.46 8.63 -30.15
N LYS A 527 7.66 8.79 -29.10
CA LYS A 527 7.74 9.92 -28.15
C LYS A 527 8.97 9.87 -27.24
N SER A 528 9.46 8.69 -26.87
CA SER A 528 10.77 8.57 -26.22
C SER A 528 11.94 8.87 -27.17
N CYS A 529 11.67 8.97 -28.48
CA CYS A 529 12.67 9.02 -29.55
C CYS A 529 12.43 10.16 -30.56
N THR A 530 11.87 11.32 -30.15
CA THR A 530 11.72 12.49 -31.04
C THR A 530 13.00 13.32 -31.23
N ASP A 531 14.18 12.79 -30.90
CA ASP A 531 15.43 13.29 -31.46
C ASP A 531 15.64 12.65 -32.85
N PRO A 532 15.70 13.41 -33.95
CA PRO A 532 15.88 12.89 -35.31
C PRO A 532 17.18 12.10 -35.55
N ALA A 533 18.13 12.07 -34.59
CA ALA A 533 19.33 11.22 -34.65
C ALA A 533 19.14 9.79 -34.07
N ALA A 534 17.93 9.43 -33.63
CA ALA A 534 17.62 8.18 -32.97
C ALA A 534 17.06 7.10 -33.93
N ASP A 535 17.94 6.39 -34.63
CA ASP A 535 17.65 5.04 -35.13
C ASP A 535 17.23 4.16 -33.94
N PRO A 536 16.04 3.53 -33.91
CA PRO A 536 15.62 2.66 -32.80
C PRO A 536 16.55 1.48 -32.55
N MET A 537 17.13 0.89 -33.62
CA MET A 537 18.19 -0.11 -33.48
C MET A 537 19.51 0.53 -33.11
N GLY A 538 19.81 1.73 -33.60
CA GLY A 538 21.02 2.49 -33.24
C GLY A 538 21.00 3.06 -31.81
N LEU A 539 19.85 3.29 -31.20
CA LEU A 539 19.71 3.72 -29.81
C LEU A 539 19.72 2.49 -28.91
N TRP A 540 19.07 1.39 -29.32
CA TRP A 540 19.27 0.06 -28.75
C TRP A 540 20.75 -0.39 -28.81
N ASN A 541 21.43 -0.18 -29.93
CA ASN A 541 22.83 -0.54 -30.16
C ASN A 541 23.78 0.41 -29.44
N ARG A 542 23.58 1.73 -29.46
CA ARG A 542 24.38 2.69 -28.66
C ARG A 542 24.20 2.47 -27.17
N TYR A 543 23.03 2.01 -26.75
CA TYR A 543 22.75 1.64 -25.36
C TYR A 543 23.41 0.32 -24.98
N LEU A 544 23.43 -0.66 -25.89
CA LEU A 544 24.22 -1.89 -25.74
C LEU A 544 25.72 -1.59 -25.74
N GLU A 545 26.22 -0.72 -26.63
CA GLU A 545 27.60 -0.25 -26.69
C GLU A 545 27.99 0.52 -25.42
N SER A 546 27.10 1.34 -24.87
CA SER A 546 27.33 2.06 -23.61
C SER A 546 27.27 1.12 -22.40
N ALA A 547 26.35 0.15 -22.36
CA ALA A 547 26.29 -0.85 -21.29
C ALA A 547 27.48 -1.83 -21.35
N GLN A 548 27.93 -2.17 -22.56
CA GLN A 548 29.15 -2.93 -22.82
C GLN A 548 30.39 -2.12 -22.38
N SER A 549 30.48 -0.84 -22.76
CA SER A 549 31.53 0.08 -22.29
C SER A 549 31.57 0.25 -20.77
N ILE A 550 30.40 0.31 -20.10
CA ILE A 550 30.29 0.32 -18.64
C ILE A 550 30.76 -1.01 -18.03
N SER A 551 30.33 -2.14 -18.60
CA SER A 551 30.78 -3.48 -18.18
C SER A 551 32.28 -3.67 -18.36
N ASP A 552 32.84 -3.18 -19.46
CA ASP A 552 34.26 -3.25 -19.79
C ASP A 552 35.07 -2.35 -18.83
N SER A 553 34.56 -1.14 -18.51
CA SER A 553 35.17 -0.23 -17.52
C SER A 553 35.11 -0.73 -16.06
N LEU A 554 34.14 -1.59 -15.75
CA LEU A 554 34.00 -2.25 -14.43
C LEU A 554 34.81 -3.56 -14.34
N SER A 555 35.30 -4.06 -15.48
CA SER A 555 36.15 -5.26 -15.56
C SER A 555 37.65 -4.97 -15.51
N ASP A 556 38.06 -3.70 -15.58
CA ASP A 556 39.43 -3.29 -15.31
C ASP A 556 39.72 -3.38 -13.80
N GLU A 557 40.66 -4.26 -13.43
CA GLU A 557 41.00 -4.63 -12.04
C GLU A 557 41.63 -3.51 -11.18
N ASN A 558 41.48 -2.22 -11.53
CA ASN A 558 41.92 -1.12 -10.66
C ASN A 558 41.31 0.26 -11.00
N PRO A 559 40.14 0.63 -10.47
CA PRO A 559 39.69 2.02 -10.52
C PRO A 559 40.25 2.81 -9.32
N SER A 560 41.15 3.74 -9.60
CA SER A 560 41.58 4.76 -8.63
C SER A 560 40.39 5.68 -8.28
N ALA A 561 40.35 6.11 -7.02
CA ALA A 561 39.14 6.57 -6.32
C ALA A 561 38.60 7.97 -6.67
N GLU A 562 38.83 8.51 -7.87
CA GLU A 562 38.38 9.86 -8.22
C GLU A 562 37.76 9.91 -9.63
N SER A 563 36.45 9.63 -9.73
CA SER A 563 35.47 10.49 -10.42
C SER A 563 34.08 9.82 -10.59
N PRO A 564 33.17 9.94 -9.61
CA PRO A 564 31.73 9.68 -9.79
C PRO A 564 30.93 10.90 -10.30
N SER A 565 31.59 12.03 -10.62
CA SER A 565 30.92 13.31 -10.91
C SER A 565 30.51 13.47 -12.37
N ALA A 566 31.27 12.94 -13.32
CA ALA A 566 30.92 12.95 -14.74
C ALA A 566 29.76 11.99 -15.07
N GLU A 567 29.75 10.81 -14.43
CA GLU A 567 28.71 9.77 -14.54
C GLU A 567 27.32 10.24 -14.06
N ARG A 568 27.28 11.07 -13.01
CA ARG A 568 26.03 11.66 -12.51
C ARG A 568 25.48 12.77 -13.39
N ASN A 569 26.32 13.47 -14.15
CA ASN A 569 25.89 14.65 -14.90
C ASN A 569 25.30 14.30 -16.27
N LEU A 570 25.78 13.23 -16.92
CA LEU A 570 25.22 12.72 -18.19
C LEU A 570 23.84 12.06 -18.00
N LEU A 571 23.62 11.32 -16.91
CA LEU A 571 22.32 10.71 -16.61
C LEU A 571 21.28 11.73 -16.08
N LYS A 572 21.72 12.90 -15.60
CA LYS A 572 20.86 13.90 -14.97
C LYS A 572 20.21 14.84 -15.98
N SER A 573 20.93 15.26 -17.03
CA SER A 573 20.36 16.14 -18.07
C SER A 573 19.19 15.51 -18.82
N ASP A 574 19.24 14.20 -19.09
CA ASP A 574 18.22 13.52 -19.88
C ASP A 574 17.03 13.04 -19.01
N CYS A 575 17.26 12.80 -17.72
CA CYS A 575 16.21 12.42 -16.76
C CYS A 575 15.41 13.62 -16.22
N ASP A 576 16.01 14.82 -16.20
CA ASP A 576 15.34 16.05 -15.71
C ASP A 576 14.19 16.50 -16.63
N PHE A 577 14.19 16.11 -17.91
CA PHE A 577 13.08 16.35 -18.84
C PHE A 577 11.88 15.41 -18.60
N ILE A 578 12.13 14.11 -18.33
CA ILE A 578 11.08 13.08 -18.17
C ILE A 578 10.44 13.15 -16.76
N SER A 579 11.21 13.54 -15.74
CA SER A 579 10.75 13.63 -14.34
C SER A 579 9.70 14.71 -14.09
N ASN A 580 9.53 15.65 -15.03
CA ASN A 580 8.52 16.72 -14.99
C ASN A 580 7.19 16.36 -15.69
N THR A 581 7.03 15.13 -16.19
CA THR A 581 5.79 14.72 -16.87
C THR A 581 4.67 14.45 -15.84
N PRO A 582 3.51 15.13 -15.88
CA PRO A 582 2.47 14.97 -14.87
C PRO A 582 1.88 13.55 -14.85
N PRO A 583 1.43 13.03 -13.68
CA PRO A 583 0.78 11.71 -13.55
C PRO A 583 -0.39 11.47 -14.50
N SER A 584 -0.98 12.55 -15.00
CA SER A 584 -2.07 12.58 -15.97
C SER A 584 -1.65 12.00 -17.34
N SER A 585 -0.37 12.18 -17.74
CA SER A 585 0.25 11.57 -18.92
C SER A 585 0.29 10.04 -18.88
N PHE A 586 0.18 9.43 -17.70
CA PHE A 586 0.24 7.99 -17.51
C PHE A 586 -0.99 7.27 -18.07
N GLY A 587 -2.19 7.81 -17.83
CA GLY A 587 -3.42 7.30 -18.41
C GLY A 587 -3.38 7.38 -19.94
N PHE A 588 -2.79 8.45 -20.48
CA PHE A 588 -2.56 8.58 -21.92
C PHE A 588 -1.55 7.59 -22.47
N ALA A 589 -0.42 7.37 -21.79
CA ALA A 589 0.56 6.37 -22.18
C ALA A 589 -0.07 4.96 -22.23
N LEU A 590 -0.89 4.61 -21.24
CA LEU A 590 -1.66 3.35 -21.25
C LEU A 590 -2.66 3.30 -22.42
N LYS A 591 -3.31 4.40 -22.76
CA LYS A 591 -4.23 4.47 -23.91
C LYS A 591 -3.50 4.31 -25.24
N GLU A 592 -2.41 5.05 -25.45
CA GLU A 592 -1.56 4.96 -26.65
C GLU A 592 -0.95 3.56 -26.81
N ALA A 593 -0.75 2.85 -25.70
CA ALA A 593 -0.35 1.45 -25.64
C ALA A 593 -1.49 0.45 -25.93
N GLY A 594 -2.71 0.89 -26.24
CA GLY A 594 -3.87 0.00 -26.41
C GLY A 594 -4.34 -0.68 -25.10
N LEU A 595 -3.87 -0.22 -23.95
CA LEU A 595 -4.22 -0.74 -22.61
C LEU A 595 -5.41 0.06 -22.02
N HIS A 596 -6.48 0.20 -22.80
CA HIS A 596 -7.61 1.10 -22.49
C HIS A 596 -8.25 0.87 -21.12
N LEU A 597 -8.46 -0.39 -20.71
CA LEU A 597 -9.05 -0.71 -19.40
C LEU A 597 -8.15 -0.23 -18.24
N TYR A 598 -6.84 -0.25 -18.44
CA TYR A 598 -5.87 0.23 -17.45
C TYR A 598 -5.76 1.75 -17.45
N ALA A 599 -5.78 2.38 -18.63
CA ALA A 599 -5.89 3.83 -18.72
C ALA A 599 -7.10 4.35 -17.93
N VAL A 600 -8.24 3.68 -18.07
CA VAL A 600 -9.46 3.97 -17.29
C VAL A 600 -9.22 3.76 -15.79
N LYS A 601 -8.71 2.59 -15.38
CA LYS A 601 -8.44 2.28 -13.97
C LYS A 601 -7.52 3.30 -13.30
N GLU A 602 -6.47 3.72 -13.99
CA GLU A 602 -5.48 4.66 -13.46
C GLU A 602 -6.00 6.09 -13.48
N GLY A 603 -6.75 6.48 -14.53
CA GLY A 603 -7.52 7.72 -14.57
C GLY A 603 -8.51 7.81 -13.39
N MET A 604 -9.15 6.70 -13.02
CA MET A 604 -10.03 6.64 -11.84
C MET A 604 -9.28 6.80 -10.52
N LYS A 605 -8.04 6.31 -10.41
CA LYS A 605 -7.23 6.53 -9.21
C LYS A 605 -6.77 7.98 -9.09
N ILE A 606 -6.40 8.61 -10.21
CA ILE A 606 -6.11 10.05 -10.28
C ILE A 606 -7.36 10.84 -9.86
N ALA A 607 -8.52 10.55 -10.46
CA ALA A 607 -9.79 11.19 -10.13
C ALA A 607 -10.22 10.95 -8.67
N ALA A 608 -9.86 9.80 -8.09
CA ALA A 608 -10.10 9.49 -6.68
C ALA A 608 -9.07 10.12 -5.72
N GLY A 609 -8.13 10.93 -6.22
CA GLY A 609 -7.11 11.59 -5.41
C GLY A 609 -6.06 10.63 -4.81
N ILE A 610 -5.98 9.38 -5.27
CA ILE A 610 -5.09 8.35 -4.70
C ILE A 610 -3.62 8.71 -4.87
N TYR A 611 -3.30 9.52 -5.88
CA TYR A 611 -1.93 9.98 -6.17
C TYR A 611 -1.62 11.39 -5.64
N ASN A 612 -2.60 12.09 -5.06
CA ASN A 612 -2.38 13.40 -4.45
C ASN A 612 -2.01 13.23 -2.97
N SER A 613 -0.78 13.58 -2.60
CA SER A 613 -0.43 13.53 -1.18
C SER A 613 0.42 14.68 -0.63
N LYS A 614 0.76 15.75 -1.36
CA LYS A 614 1.71 16.76 -0.83
C LYS A 614 1.64 18.24 -1.29
N SER A 615 0.56 18.76 -1.84
CA SER A 615 0.40 20.24 -1.87
C SER A 615 -0.61 20.66 -0.81
N ASP A 616 -0.15 21.42 0.18
CA ASP A 616 -1.02 22.10 1.16
C ASP A 616 -1.74 23.32 0.54
N THR A 617 -1.67 23.49 -0.79
CA THR A 617 -2.56 24.37 -1.56
C THR A 617 -3.64 23.53 -2.26
N PRO A 618 -4.92 23.95 -2.20
CA PRO A 618 -6.00 23.35 -2.98
C PRO A 618 -5.89 23.82 -4.43
N ASP A 619 -4.83 23.46 -5.13
CA ASP A 619 -4.70 23.77 -6.56
C ASP A 619 -5.38 22.69 -7.41
N SER A 620 -6.37 23.15 -8.19
CA SER A 620 -7.07 22.43 -9.26
C SER A 620 -6.18 22.04 -10.45
N GLY A 621 -4.87 22.30 -10.37
CA GLY A 621 -3.92 22.24 -11.48
C GLY A 621 -3.82 20.89 -12.18
N LEU A 622 -3.92 19.76 -11.49
CA LEU A 622 -3.81 18.44 -12.12
C LEU A 622 -5.04 18.03 -12.93
N ALA A 623 -6.24 18.49 -12.52
CA ALA A 623 -7.45 18.31 -13.30
C ALA A 623 -7.52 19.32 -14.46
N ASP A 624 -7.05 20.54 -14.24
CA ASP A 624 -6.96 21.60 -15.26
C ASP A 624 -5.91 21.25 -16.34
N GLU A 625 -4.74 20.74 -15.99
CA GLU A 625 -3.73 20.25 -16.93
C GLU A 625 -4.22 19.03 -17.71
N PHE A 626 -4.98 18.13 -17.08
CA PHE A 626 -5.58 16.98 -17.78
C PHE A 626 -6.66 17.39 -18.79
N LEU A 627 -7.34 18.53 -18.55
CA LEU A 627 -8.35 19.10 -19.44
C LEU A 627 -7.74 20.00 -20.53
N GLN A 628 -6.59 20.66 -20.28
CA GLN A 628 -5.96 21.60 -21.21
C GLN A 628 -5.09 20.94 -22.30
N LEU A 629 -4.69 19.68 -22.14
CA LEU A 629 -3.72 19.02 -23.05
C LEU A 629 -4.32 18.45 -24.36
N ASP A 630 -5.62 18.62 -24.63
CA ASP A 630 -6.24 18.16 -25.87
C ASP A 630 -7.29 19.16 -26.40
N SER A 631 -7.21 19.48 -27.69
CA SER A 631 -8.25 20.20 -28.44
C SER A 631 -9.65 19.58 -28.28
N PHE A 632 -9.70 18.27 -28.06
CA PHE A 632 -10.93 17.53 -27.85
C PHE A 632 -11.50 17.66 -26.43
N SER A 633 -10.65 17.70 -25.40
CA SER A 633 -11.08 17.97 -24.02
C SER A 633 -11.68 19.37 -23.89
N ASN A 634 -11.13 20.35 -24.60
CA ASN A 634 -11.72 21.69 -24.72
C ASN A 634 -13.07 21.68 -25.44
N TYR A 635 -13.28 20.78 -26.42
CA TYR A 635 -14.55 20.61 -27.12
C TYR A 635 -15.63 19.92 -26.26
N THR A 636 -15.28 18.87 -25.51
CA THR A 636 -16.22 18.24 -24.57
C THR A 636 -16.50 19.11 -23.37
N LEU A 637 -15.51 19.86 -22.88
CA LEU A 637 -15.70 20.84 -21.82
C LEU A 637 -16.62 21.98 -22.29
N SER A 638 -16.41 22.54 -23.48
CA SER A 638 -17.28 23.59 -24.03
C SER A 638 -18.71 23.09 -24.30
N MET A 639 -18.87 21.85 -24.78
CA MET A 639 -20.20 21.23 -24.90
C MET A 639 -20.87 20.99 -23.54
N THR A 640 -20.10 20.66 -22.50
CA THR A 640 -20.62 20.46 -21.14
C THR A 640 -20.95 21.80 -20.48
N GLU A 641 -20.17 22.84 -20.74
CA GLU A 641 -20.44 24.21 -20.31
C GLU A 641 -21.69 24.78 -20.99
N ALA A 642 -21.89 24.49 -22.28
CA ALA A 642 -23.09 24.88 -23.02
C ALA A 642 -24.34 24.09 -22.55
N ALA A 643 -24.19 22.81 -22.26
CA ALA A 643 -25.29 21.95 -21.82
C ALA A 643 -25.69 22.18 -20.35
N PHE A 644 -24.75 22.58 -19.50
CA PHE A 644 -24.97 22.75 -18.05
C PHE A 644 -24.33 24.05 -17.53
N PRO A 645 -24.78 25.23 -17.97
CA PRO A 645 -24.13 26.51 -17.66
C PRO A 645 -24.02 26.78 -16.14
N ASN A 646 -25.02 26.33 -15.38
CA ASN A 646 -25.12 26.54 -13.93
C ASN A 646 -24.46 25.44 -13.07
N ALA A 647 -23.93 24.38 -13.69
CA ALA A 647 -23.24 23.33 -12.94
C ALA A 647 -21.92 23.88 -12.37
N THR A 648 -21.59 23.46 -11.14
CA THR A 648 -20.30 23.78 -10.53
C THR A 648 -19.17 23.21 -11.39
N ARG A 649 -17.99 23.83 -11.31
CA ARG A 649 -16.80 23.40 -12.08
C ARG A 649 -16.46 21.92 -11.85
N VAL A 650 -16.61 21.43 -10.62
CA VAL A 650 -16.42 20.02 -10.26
C VAL A 650 -17.45 19.11 -10.94
N GLN A 651 -18.71 19.51 -11.02
CA GLN A 651 -19.75 18.77 -11.74
C GLN A 651 -19.45 18.71 -13.24
N LYS A 652 -19.02 19.81 -13.84
CA LYS A 652 -18.64 19.88 -15.27
C LYS A 652 -17.44 18.96 -15.58
N SER A 653 -16.40 18.94 -14.74
CA SER A 653 -15.28 18.01 -14.89
C SER A 653 -15.71 16.55 -14.74
N ARG A 654 -16.65 16.24 -13.82
CA ARG A 654 -17.19 14.88 -13.64
C ARG A 654 -18.00 14.40 -14.85
N PHE A 655 -18.86 15.26 -15.40
CA PHE A 655 -19.61 14.96 -16.63
C PHE A 655 -18.67 14.77 -17.83
N THR A 656 -17.64 15.59 -17.94
CA THR A 656 -16.62 15.47 -18.97
C THR A 656 -15.89 14.13 -18.86
N ILE A 657 -15.49 13.71 -17.65
CA ILE A 657 -14.88 12.39 -17.40
C ILE A 657 -15.86 11.25 -17.73
N ALA A 658 -17.15 11.36 -17.39
CA ALA A 658 -18.16 10.34 -17.70
C ALA A 658 -18.37 10.18 -19.23
N ARG A 659 -18.47 11.28 -19.98
CA ARG A 659 -18.56 11.26 -21.45
C ARG A 659 -17.27 10.76 -22.09
N TRP A 660 -16.12 11.11 -21.51
CA TRP A 660 -14.82 10.62 -21.94
C TRP A 660 -14.71 9.10 -21.75
N LEU A 661 -15.19 8.57 -20.62
CA LEU A 661 -15.28 7.13 -20.39
C LEU A 661 -16.21 6.46 -21.42
N GLU A 662 -17.39 7.02 -21.69
CA GLU A 662 -18.35 6.47 -22.65
C GLU A 662 -17.78 6.36 -24.07
N MET A 663 -17.09 7.40 -24.55
CA MET A 663 -16.52 7.45 -25.90
C MET A 663 -15.28 6.57 -26.10
N PHE A 664 -14.47 6.36 -25.07
CA PHE A 664 -13.25 5.56 -25.16
C PHE A 664 -13.52 4.06 -25.08
N ILE A 665 -14.65 3.72 -24.45
CA ILE A 665 -15.04 2.34 -24.17
C ILE A 665 -15.80 1.76 -25.37
N SER A 666 -16.61 2.56 -26.07
CA SER A 666 -17.44 2.09 -27.19
C SER A 666 -16.65 1.45 -28.36
N PRO A 667 -15.48 1.96 -28.79
CA PRO A 667 -14.68 1.32 -29.84
C PRO A 667 -13.88 0.10 -29.34
N ALA A 668 -13.39 0.14 -28.10
CA ALA A 668 -12.65 -0.98 -27.49
C ALA A 668 -13.55 -2.22 -27.33
N MET A 669 -14.85 -2.03 -27.13
CA MET A 669 -15.85 -3.10 -27.03
C MET A 669 -16.08 -3.91 -28.32
N ALA A 670 -15.68 -3.40 -29.49
CA ALA A 670 -15.83 -4.13 -30.75
C ALA A 670 -14.84 -5.30 -30.90
N ASN A 671 -13.74 -5.31 -30.13
CA ASN A 671 -12.58 -6.20 -30.36
C ASN A 671 -12.33 -7.28 -29.28
N PHE A 672 -13.14 -7.40 -28.23
CA PHE A 672 -12.91 -8.39 -27.15
C PHE A 672 -13.89 -9.58 -27.25
N GLN A 673 -13.35 -10.79 -27.48
CA GLN A 673 -14.15 -12.01 -27.58
C GLN A 673 -14.30 -12.82 -26.28
N ASP A 674 -13.47 -12.68 -25.24
CA ASP A 674 -13.68 -13.46 -24.00
C ASP A 674 -13.17 -12.82 -22.69
N GLN A 675 -14.08 -12.79 -21.69
CA GLN A 675 -13.97 -12.64 -20.22
C GLN A 675 -13.65 -11.31 -19.47
N PRO A 676 -13.08 -10.19 -19.96
CA PRO A 676 -12.83 -9.01 -19.12
C PRO A 676 -14.08 -8.12 -18.89
N LEU A 677 -15.23 -8.44 -19.49
CA LEU A 677 -16.42 -7.58 -19.47
C LEU A 677 -17.14 -7.51 -18.11
N MET A 678 -16.99 -8.53 -17.24
CA MET A 678 -17.57 -8.52 -15.90
C MET A 678 -16.88 -7.55 -14.94
N GLU A 679 -15.55 -7.39 -15.06
CA GLU A 679 -14.82 -6.37 -14.31
C GLU A 679 -15.17 -4.96 -14.81
N TYR A 680 -15.51 -4.83 -16.10
CA TYR A 680 -15.98 -3.60 -16.72
C TYR A 680 -17.33 -3.11 -16.16
N PHE A 681 -18.34 -3.98 -16.06
CA PHE A 681 -19.64 -3.59 -15.48
C PHE A 681 -19.53 -3.22 -13.99
N LYS A 682 -18.67 -3.92 -13.23
CA LYS A 682 -18.36 -3.54 -11.85
C LYS A 682 -17.72 -2.16 -11.77
N VAL A 683 -16.83 -1.80 -12.70
CA VAL A 683 -16.13 -0.50 -12.72
C VAL A 683 -17.09 0.65 -13.03
N ILE A 684 -17.97 0.51 -14.03
CA ILE A 684 -19.00 1.53 -14.32
C ILE A 684 -19.98 1.67 -13.15
N TYR A 685 -20.44 0.55 -12.58
CA TYR A 685 -21.32 0.52 -11.43
C TYR A 685 -20.69 1.21 -10.20
N MET A 686 -19.42 0.93 -9.91
CA MET A 686 -18.68 1.57 -8.81
C MET A 686 -18.41 3.06 -9.04
N ALA A 687 -18.20 3.48 -10.29
CA ALA A 687 -18.02 4.88 -10.65
C ALA A 687 -19.33 5.68 -10.54
N GLY A 688 -20.45 5.15 -11.05
CA GLY A 688 -21.77 5.79 -10.94
C GLY A 688 -22.20 5.96 -9.48
N LYS A 689 -22.01 4.94 -8.64
CA LYS A 689 -22.40 4.94 -7.23
C LYS A 689 -21.61 5.94 -6.36
N LYS A 690 -20.37 6.26 -6.71
CA LYS A 690 -19.48 7.10 -5.89
C LYS A 690 -19.55 8.59 -6.24
N TYR A 691 -19.95 8.96 -7.45
CA TYR A 691 -19.75 10.32 -7.98
C TYR A 691 -21.02 11.06 -8.41
N VAL A 692 -22.19 10.42 -8.35
CA VAL A 692 -23.50 11.05 -8.59
C VAL A 692 -24.17 11.30 -7.25
N ASP A 693 -24.42 12.58 -6.92
CA ASP A 693 -25.24 12.96 -5.76
C ASP A 693 -26.72 12.81 -6.15
N PRO A 694 -27.46 11.83 -5.59
CA PRO A 694 -28.85 11.56 -5.97
C PRO A 694 -29.78 12.75 -5.78
N ALA A 695 -29.43 13.66 -4.87
CA ALA A 695 -30.26 14.80 -4.51
C ALA A 695 -30.11 15.99 -5.48
N LYS A 696 -29.10 16.01 -6.34
CA LYS A 696 -28.75 17.20 -7.15
C LYS A 696 -28.73 16.99 -8.67
N ASP A 697 -28.43 15.78 -9.15
CA ASP A 697 -28.04 15.59 -10.56
C ASP A 697 -28.97 14.67 -11.38
N GLY A 698 -30.18 14.38 -10.89
CA GLY A 698 -31.12 13.44 -11.54
C GLY A 698 -30.84 11.98 -11.16
N SER A 699 -31.85 11.13 -11.37
CA SER A 699 -31.96 9.80 -10.75
C SER A 699 -30.76 8.88 -11.05
N PRO A 700 -29.97 8.45 -10.03
CA PRO A 700 -28.91 7.45 -10.16
C PRO A 700 -29.37 6.15 -10.82
N GLY A 701 -30.67 5.85 -10.71
CA GLY A 701 -31.30 4.72 -11.37
C GLY A 701 -31.15 4.77 -12.88
N ALA A 702 -31.14 5.94 -13.54
CA ALA A 702 -31.06 6.05 -14.99
C ALA A 702 -29.75 5.46 -15.57
N ILE A 703 -28.62 5.80 -14.97
CA ILE A 703 -27.29 5.36 -15.44
C ILE A 703 -27.11 3.86 -15.19
N GLU A 704 -27.57 3.38 -14.03
CA GLU A 704 -27.57 1.95 -13.70
C GLU A 704 -28.47 1.17 -14.66
N THR A 705 -29.70 1.64 -14.90
CA THR A 705 -30.64 1.00 -15.82
C THR A 705 -30.07 0.96 -17.24
N ALA A 706 -29.50 2.07 -17.73
CA ALA A 706 -28.92 2.16 -19.07
C ALA A 706 -27.72 1.22 -19.26
N ALA A 707 -26.86 1.10 -18.24
CA ALA A 707 -25.73 0.16 -18.27
C ALA A 707 -26.20 -1.30 -18.31
N LEU A 708 -27.20 -1.66 -17.50
CA LEU A 708 -27.79 -3.01 -17.49
C LEU A 708 -28.49 -3.35 -18.82
N ILE A 709 -29.23 -2.41 -19.42
CA ILE A 709 -29.86 -2.59 -20.74
C ILE A 709 -28.80 -2.81 -21.82
N ARG A 710 -27.73 -2.00 -21.85
CA ARG A 710 -26.63 -2.15 -22.83
C ARG A 710 -25.89 -3.49 -22.65
N ALA A 711 -25.72 -3.95 -21.41
CA ALA A 711 -25.17 -5.28 -21.10
C ALA A 711 -26.02 -6.40 -21.68
N GLY A 712 -27.34 -6.32 -21.45
CA GLY A 712 -28.31 -7.28 -21.99
C GLY A 712 -28.29 -7.30 -23.52
N GLN A 713 -28.33 -6.13 -24.17
CA GLN A 713 -28.30 -6.00 -25.64
C GLN A 713 -27.05 -6.62 -26.27
N TRP A 714 -25.89 -6.42 -25.66
CA TRP A 714 -24.66 -7.04 -26.15
C TRP A 714 -24.67 -8.56 -25.95
N LEU A 715 -25.04 -9.04 -24.75
CA LEU A 715 -25.14 -10.49 -24.48
C LEU A 715 -26.13 -11.19 -25.40
N HIS A 716 -27.23 -10.51 -25.73
CA HIS A 716 -28.22 -10.98 -26.70
C HIS A 716 -27.58 -11.14 -28.08
N LYS A 717 -26.85 -10.12 -28.58
CA LYS A 717 -26.12 -10.19 -29.86
C LYS A 717 -25.05 -11.29 -29.91
N GLN A 718 -24.52 -11.71 -28.76
CA GLN A 718 -23.54 -12.81 -28.64
C GLN A 718 -24.21 -14.20 -28.47
N GLY A 719 -25.54 -14.31 -28.62
CA GLY A 719 -26.27 -15.57 -28.43
C GLY A 719 -26.40 -16.03 -26.97
N LYS A 720 -25.99 -15.21 -25.98
CA LYS A 720 -26.05 -15.54 -24.54
C LYS A 720 -27.39 -15.15 -23.93
N ILE A 721 -28.48 -15.68 -24.50
CA ILE A 721 -29.87 -15.25 -24.25
C ILE A 721 -30.25 -15.29 -22.76
N LYS A 722 -29.99 -16.39 -22.05
CA LYS A 722 -30.31 -16.52 -20.61
C LYS A 722 -29.62 -15.48 -19.74
N LEU A 723 -28.38 -15.11 -20.10
CA LEU A 723 -27.64 -14.10 -19.36
C LEU A 723 -28.14 -12.71 -19.72
N ALA A 724 -28.43 -12.43 -20.99
CA ALA A 724 -29.06 -11.18 -21.41
C ALA A 724 -30.38 -10.91 -20.69
N GLN A 725 -31.27 -11.91 -20.61
CA GLN A 725 -32.53 -11.85 -19.88
C GLN A 725 -32.34 -11.50 -18.40
N LYS A 726 -31.31 -12.05 -17.74
CA LYS A 726 -30.97 -11.70 -16.36
C LYS A 726 -30.62 -10.22 -16.20
N TYR A 727 -29.86 -9.65 -17.14
CA TYR A 727 -29.49 -8.23 -17.09
C TYR A 727 -30.67 -7.30 -17.41
N TYR A 728 -31.56 -7.69 -18.32
CA TYR A 728 -32.81 -6.95 -18.56
C TYR A 728 -33.75 -7.01 -17.35
N SER A 729 -33.85 -8.15 -16.67
CA SER A 729 -34.61 -8.27 -15.41
C SER A 729 -34.05 -7.32 -14.35
N MET A 730 -32.73 -7.33 -14.15
CA MET A 730 -32.07 -6.40 -13.23
C MET A 730 -32.33 -4.94 -13.62
N ALA A 731 -32.30 -4.60 -14.91
CA ALA A 731 -32.64 -3.26 -15.38
C ALA A 731 -34.10 -2.90 -15.07
N SER A 732 -35.05 -3.81 -15.26
CA SER A 732 -36.48 -3.58 -14.98
C SER A 732 -36.77 -3.36 -13.49
N GLU A 733 -35.91 -3.89 -12.61
CA GLU A 733 -35.99 -3.73 -11.15
C GLU A 733 -35.40 -2.39 -10.67
N THR A 734 -34.65 -1.68 -11.51
CA THR A 734 -34.09 -0.36 -11.16
C THR A 734 -35.14 0.76 -11.29
N GLY A 735 -35.03 1.78 -10.44
CA GLY A 735 -36.11 2.71 -10.11
C GLY A 735 -36.63 3.65 -11.23
N HIS A 736 -36.05 3.67 -12.43
CA HIS A 736 -36.36 4.69 -13.45
C HIS A 736 -37.45 4.26 -14.46
N ALA A 737 -38.61 4.92 -14.45
CA ALA A 737 -39.80 4.52 -15.20
C ALA A 737 -39.59 4.41 -16.73
N ASP A 738 -38.92 5.38 -17.35
CA ASP A 738 -38.74 5.40 -18.81
C ASP A 738 -37.92 4.21 -19.35
N TYR A 739 -36.93 3.77 -18.57
CA TYR A 739 -36.05 2.66 -18.96
C TYR A 739 -36.61 1.29 -18.59
N ARG A 740 -37.53 1.20 -17.61
CA ARG A 740 -38.26 -0.04 -17.33
C ARG A 740 -39.07 -0.49 -18.52
N LYS A 741 -39.71 0.45 -19.22
CA LYS A 741 -40.47 0.15 -20.43
C LYS A 741 -39.56 -0.46 -21.50
N SER A 742 -38.41 0.16 -21.78
CA SER A 742 -37.44 -0.39 -22.74
C SER A 742 -36.87 -1.76 -22.33
N ALA A 743 -36.62 -2.00 -21.04
CA ALA A 743 -36.16 -3.31 -20.55
C ALA A 743 -37.26 -4.37 -20.64
N ALA A 744 -38.51 -4.01 -20.35
CA ALA A 744 -39.67 -4.90 -20.45
C ALA A 744 -40.01 -5.21 -21.92
N ASP A 745 -39.93 -4.23 -22.81
CA ASP A 745 -40.12 -4.39 -24.25
C ASP A 745 -39.05 -5.38 -24.79
N LEU A 746 -37.77 -5.23 -24.42
CA LEU A 746 -36.69 -6.15 -24.80
C LEU A 746 -36.83 -7.57 -24.20
N LEU A 747 -37.45 -7.71 -23.03
CA LEU A 747 -37.81 -9.02 -22.47
C LEU A 747 -38.96 -9.68 -23.22
N SER A 748 -39.91 -8.89 -23.73
CA SER A 748 -41.06 -9.37 -24.50
C SER A 748 -40.71 -9.72 -25.95
N GLU A 749 -39.80 -8.97 -26.58
CA GLU A 749 -39.32 -9.25 -27.94
C GLU A 749 -38.53 -10.56 -28.03
N GLY A 750 -37.81 -10.95 -26.96
CA GLY A 750 -37.13 -12.25 -26.88
C GLY A 750 -38.06 -13.45 -26.67
N GLY A 751 -39.38 -13.24 -26.56
CA GLY A 751 -40.40 -14.28 -26.41
C GLY A 751 -41.08 -14.67 -27.73
N VAL A 752 -40.76 -14.03 -28.85
CA VAL A 752 -41.31 -14.35 -30.17
C VAL A 752 -40.20 -14.94 -31.04
N ASN A 753 -40.36 -16.23 -31.36
CA ASN A 753 -39.48 -17.13 -32.12
C ASN A 753 -38.40 -17.87 -31.32
N ASN A 754 -38.85 -18.92 -30.61
CA ASN A 754 -38.12 -20.19 -30.61
C ASN A 754 -38.35 -20.88 -31.97
N GLU A 755 -37.50 -20.58 -32.96
CA GLU A 755 -37.15 -21.48 -34.07
C GLU A 755 -35.64 -21.40 -34.31
#